data_AF-A0A8S3ZSW5-F1
#
_entry.id   AF-A0A8S3ZSW5-F1
#
_cell.length_a   1.000
_cell.length_b   1.000
_cell.length_c   1.000
_cell.angle_alpha   90.00
_cell.angle_beta   90.00
_cell.angle_gamma   90.00
#
_symmetry.space_group_name_H-M   'P 1'
#
loop_
_entity.id
_entity.type
_entity.pdbx_description
1 polymer ?
#
loop_
_entity_poly.entity_id
_entity_poly.type
_entity_poly.pdbx_seq_one_letter_code
_entity_poly.pdbx_strand_id
1 'polypeptide(L)'
;IVSTIEGNQVTIIQGPTGSGKTTQVPQYILDYYAGESRYCNIVVTQPRKIAAVSIAQRVCDERGWELGSVCGYQYGMDSRISEDTRLLYCTTGVLKEKFINRKSMHQYTHVILDEVHERDIESDFLLLIVKKLLRTNSSHVKVVLMSATFDTAVFSQYFRLPVGNHLEPAPVVTVGTAHHHVSEFFVDELAPRLGEVPPIDENRPGISPGMYNMAVGLIKEFDLFEEKEQGRDSQTGFAPIRGTVLIFLPGLHEIIYMLEQVRPLEHSHFLDIIPLHSTITLEEQNKAFKKPARGYRKVIVSTNIAESSITVPDIKYVIDFCLTKSLCCDPETNYPQLVLEWASKANTKQRKGRAGRVSNGRVYYMVPQWFYNSVLLEYGTPEMQRSPLDSLVLKTKLFDMGEPKALLGLALSPPDLDDIGRTILSLKEVGALSSDVGEESNPYDGTLTFIGRVLASLPVDIRIGKLLVLGHVFGVLEECLIIGAALSVKSIFANPMQARLEAFKAKFEWSDNSLSDCIAALNAYKVWENRVRMKEFERAGATEGQWGKKHYLQPKRMKEVHEMVTELEDRLKRFNIIRPRHKPNFKGSHTSATERLILKIVLCGAFYPNFVVKEETDEKDAVKLLSGNDPCRTVMVKGLPVNQGMLYVKQLQDIFSCCHKDPLPRISCEQTRAFIEFCWKPGMLSEGKIHPGVCYAIKLRQLGIKLTLDLYDKEETQRKLAELQKATQCQRSDGNLRTNRLKAEDGVTDRQLSSSIIDPDVTILLVSVTE
;
A
#
# COMPACT_ATOMS: atom_id res chain seq x y z
N ILE A 1 -0.14 -39.55 4.41
CA ILE A 1 -0.43 -38.29 5.16
C ILE A 1 -0.95 -38.62 6.55
N VAL A 2 -2.18 -39.14 6.70
CA VAL A 2 -2.81 -39.39 8.02
C VAL A 2 -1.94 -40.27 8.93
N SER A 3 -1.42 -41.39 8.42
CA SER A 3 -0.51 -42.27 9.19
C SER A 3 0.72 -41.52 9.75
N THR A 4 1.32 -40.59 8.98
CA THR A 4 2.43 -39.77 9.45
C THR A 4 2.01 -38.81 10.56
N ILE A 5 0.82 -38.20 10.44
CA ILE A 5 0.27 -37.29 11.45
C ILE A 5 -0.03 -38.05 12.75
N GLU A 6 -0.62 -39.24 12.67
CA GLU A 6 -0.90 -40.06 13.86
C GLU A 6 0.38 -40.53 14.56
N GLY A 7 1.42 -40.86 13.79
CA GLY A 7 2.72 -41.30 14.32
C GLY A 7 3.58 -40.20 14.95
N ASN A 8 3.31 -38.92 14.66
CA ASN A 8 4.21 -37.82 15.03
C ASN A 8 3.47 -36.67 15.72
N GLN A 9 4.12 -35.94 16.63
CA GLN A 9 3.50 -34.77 17.27
C GLN A 9 3.42 -33.58 16.29
N VAL A 10 4.46 -33.41 15.46
CA VAL A 10 4.54 -32.38 14.43
C VAL A 10 4.78 -33.05 13.08
N THR A 11 4.06 -32.66 12.05
CA THR A 11 4.27 -33.12 10.66
C THR A 11 4.29 -31.93 9.71
N ILE A 12 5.18 -31.93 8.73
CA ILE A 12 5.24 -30.90 7.70
C ILE A 12 4.71 -31.49 6.40
N ILE A 13 3.77 -30.80 5.76
CA ILE A 13 3.22 -31.16 4.47
C ILE A 13 3.69 -30.14 3.44
N GLN A 14 4.49 -30.62 2.51
CA GLN A 14 5.06 -29.84 1.42
C GLN A 14 4.29 -30.11 0.14
N GLY A 15 3.95 -29.08 -0.61
CA GLY A 15 3.41 -29.27 -1.95
C GLY A 15 3.01 -27.94 -2.56
N PRO A 16 3.09 -27.76 -3.89
CA PRO A 16 2.91 -26.46 -4.52
C PRO A 16 1.47 -25.91 -4.35
N THR A 17 1.25 -24.65 -4.73
CA THR A 17 -0.09 -24.07 -4.74
C THR A 17 -1.00 -24.83 -5.70
N GLY A 18 -2.23 -25.14 -5.26
CA GLY A 18 -3.18 -25.94 -6.03
C GLY A 18 -3.12 -27.45 -5.75
N SER A 19 -2.19 -27.95 -4.92
CA SER A 19 -2.13 -29.37 -4.55
C SER A 19 -3.21 -29.85 -3.56
N GLY A 20 -4.17 -28.99 -3.21
CA GLY A 20 -5.28 -29.35 -2.34
C GLY A 20 -4.94 -29.48 -0.85
N LYS A 21 -3.71 -29.19 -0.41
CA LYS A 21 -3.29 -29.30 1.02
C LYS A 21 -4.31 -28.66 1.98
N THR A 22 -4.64 -27.41 1.72
CA THR A 22 -5.48 -26.56 2.57
C THR A 22 -6.91 -27.08 2.69
N THR A 23 -7.50 -27.62 1.62
CA THR A 23 -8.88 -28.13 1.63
C THR A 23 -8.95 -29.59 2.04
N GLN A 24 -8.04 -30.44 1.56
CA GLN A 24 -8.15 -31.90 1.66
C GLN A 24 -7.52 -32.50 2.91
N VAL A 25 -6.39 -31.98 3.39
CA VAL A 25 -5.73 -32.57 4.58
C VAL A 25 -6.60 -32.51 5.83
N PRO A 26 -7.26 -31.37 6.17
CA PRO A 26 -8.14 -31.32 7.34
C PRO A 26 -9.31 -32.32 7.20
N GLN A 27 -9.82 -32.49 5.98
CA GLN A 27 -10.87 -33.45 5.65
C GLN A 27 -10.41 -34.91 5.85
N TYR A 28 -9.20 -35.26 5.40
CA TYR A 28 -8.65 -36.61 5.61
C TYR A 28 -8.47 -36.96 7.09
N ILE A 29 -8.07 -35.99 7.92
CA ILE A 29 -7.97 -36.18 9.37
C ILE A 29 -9.36 -36.40 9.96
N LEU A 30 -10.32 -35.54 9.60
CA LEU A 30 -11.69 -35.61 10.12
C LEU A 30 -12.36 -36.94 9.77
N ASP A 31 -12.22 -37.42 8.52
CA ASP A 31 -12.77 -38.70 8.08
C ASP A 31 -12.15 -39.89 8.81
N TYR A 32 -10.83 -39.87 9.02
CA TYR A 32 -10.13 -40.92 9.76
C TYR A 32 -10.63 -41.00 11.20
N TYR A 33 -10.73 -39.86 11.90
CA TYR A 33 -11.23 -39.85 13.28
C TYR A 33 -12.71 -40.22 13.38
N ALA A 34 -13.53 -39.80 12.41
CA ALA A 34 -14.94 -40.19 12.34
C ALA A 34 -15.10 -41.70 12.12
N GLY A 35 -14.31 -42.30 11.23
CA GLY A 35 -14.28 -43.76 11.00
C GLY A 35 -13.90 -44.56 12.24
N GLU A 36 -12.98 -44.02 13.05
CA GLU A 36 -12.55 -44.61 14.34
C GLU A 36 -13.46 -44.22 15.52
N SER A 37 -14.54 -43.46 15.30
CA SER A 37 -15.42 -42.93 16.36
C SER A 37 -14.67 -42.15 17.46
N ARG A 38 -13.61 -41.44 17.09
CA ARG A 38 -12.77 -40.63 17.99
C ARG A 38 -13.15 -39.15 17.89
N TYR A 39 -13.14 -38.46 19.02
CA TYR A 39 -13.35 -37.01 19.04
C TYR A 39 -12.26 -36.30 18.23
N CYS A 40 -12.66 -35.39 17.34
CA CYS A 40 -11.77 -34.60 16.51
C CYS A 40 -12.23 -33.15 16.47
N ASN A 41 -11.32 -32.23 16.78
CA ASN A 41 -11.51 -30.79 16.66
C ASN A 41 -10.25 -30.16 16.06
N ILE A 42 -10.40 -29.54 14.89
CA ILE A 42 -9.33 -29.06 14.02
C ILE A 42 -9.46 -27.56 13.86
N VAL A 43 -8.35 -26.85 14.00
CA VAL A 43 -8.23 -25.44 13.58
C VAL A 43 -7.16 -25.29 12.50
N VAL A 44 -7.47 -24.52 11.46
CA VAL A 44 -6.59 -24.24 10.33
C VAL A 44 -6.40 -22.74 10.21
N THR A 45 -5.16 -22.27 10.28
CA THR A 45 -4.87 -20.84 10.07
C THR A 45 -4.79 -20.52 8.59
N GLN A 46 -5.15 -19.28 8.26
CA GLN A 46 -4.98 -18.67 6.95
C GLN A 46 -4.43 -17.25 7.13
N PRO A 47 -3.50 -16.79 6.27
CA PRO A 47 -2.94 -15.45 6.38
C PRO A 47 -3.98 -14.35 6.10
N ARG A 48 -5.09 -14.66 5.41
CA ARG A 48 -6.06 -13.67 4.91
C ARG A 48 -7.51 -14.01 5.24
N LYS A 49 -8.30 -12.98 5.60
CA LYS A 49 -9.77 -13.06 5.83
C LYS A 49 -10.50 -13.77 4.69
N ILE A 50 -10.24 -13.35 3.46
CA ILE A 50 -10.93 -13.87 2.27
C ILE A 50 -10.63 -15.36 2.09
N ALA A 51 -9.38 -15.78 2.33
CA ALA A 51 -8.99 -17.19 2.23
C ALA A 51 -9.72 -18.04 3.29
N ALA A 52 -9.74 -17.62 4.55
CA ALA A 52 -10.46 -18.34 5.61
C ALA A 52 -11.95 -18.54 5.26
N VAL A 53 -12.62 -17.50 4.76
CA VAL A 53 -14.03 -17.56 4.37
C VAL A 53 -14.24 -18.44 3.13
N SER A 54 -13.46 -18.23 2.07
CA SER A 54 -13.66 -18.94 0.80
C SER A 54 -13.31 -20.42 0.91
N ILE A 55 -12.29 -20.79 1.68
CA ILE A 55 -11.90 -22.17 1.91
C ILE A 55 -12.96 -22.89 2.75
N ALA A 56 -13.44 -22.27 3.84
CA ALA A 56 -14.51 -22.84 4.64
C ALA A 56 -15.77 -23.10 3.80
N GLN A 57 -16.17 -22.12 2.98
CA GLN A 57 -17.29 -22.29 2.05
C GLN A 57 -17.03 -23.41 1.06
N ARG A 58 -15.83 -23.46 0.46
CA ARG A 58 -15.47 -24.50 -0.52
C ARG A 58 -15.54 -25.90 0.08
N VAL A 59 -15.04 -26.10 1.30
CA VAL A 59 -15.11 -27.40 2.00
C VAL A 59 -16.54 -27.79 2.32
N CYS A 60 -17.37 -26.81 2.75
CA CYS A 60 -18.80 -27.03 2.94
C CYS A 60 -19.49 -27.45 1.63
N ASP A 61 -19.20 -26.79 0.52
CA ASP A 61 -19.75 -27.12 -0.79
C ASP A 61 -19.32 -28.52 -1.25
N GLU A 62 -18.06 -28.90 -1.02
CA GLU A 62 -17.54 -30.25 -1.33
C GLU A 62 -18.24 -31.35 -0.51
N ARG A 63 -18.68 -31.03 0.70
CA ARG A 63 -19.29 -31.98 1.64
C ARG A 63 -20.81 -31.94 1.71
N GLY A 64 -21.43 -30.95 1.06
CA GLY A 64 -22.86 -30.66 1.24
C GLY A 64 -23.21 -30.22 2.67
N TRP A 65 -22.28 -29.58 3.39
CA TRP A 65 -22.52 -29.06 4.74
C TRP A 65 -23.01 -27.61 4.69
N GLU A 66 -23.83 -27.22 5.67
CA GLU A 66 -24.17 -25.81 5.86
C GLU A 66 -22.99 -25.09 6.54
N LEU A 67 -22.63 -23.90 6.05
CA LEU A 67 -21.55 -23.11 6.62
C LEU A 67 -21.87 -22.69 8.07
N GLY A 68 -20.97 -23.04 8.99
CA GLY A 68 -21.15 -22.82 10.43
C GLY A 68 -21.71 -24.02 11.20
N SER A 69 -22.04 -25.12 10.50
CA SER A 69 -22.33 -26.42 11.11
C SER A 69 -21.02 -27.13 11.52
N VAL A 70 -20.63 -28.22 10.85
CA VAL A 70 -19.39 -28.98 11.11
C VAL A 70 -18.14 -28.17 10.73
N CYS A 71 -18.24 -27.38 9.66
CA CYS A 71 -17.15 -26.53 9.15
C CYS A 71 -17.56 -25.05 9.19
N GLY A 72 -16.67 -24.19 9.69
CA GLY A 72 -16.93 -22.77 9.89
C GLY A 72 -15.68 -21.91 9.74
N TYR A 73 -15.86 -20.60 9.87
CA TYR A 73 -14.75 -19.65 9.83
C TYR A 73 -14.79 -18.63 10.98
N GLN A 74 -13.63 -18.05 11.29
CA GLN A 74 -13.52 -16.89 12.18
C GLN A 74 -12.39 -15.94 11.77
N TYR A 75 -12.68 -14.64 11.70
CA TYR A 75 -11.67 -13.59 11.52
C TYR A 75 -12.06 -12.36 12.34
N GLY A 76 -11.10 -11.73 13.05
CA GLY A 76 -11.42 -10.63 13.96
C GLY A 76 -12.53 -11.04 14.95
N MET A 77 -13.61 -10.25 15.01
CA MET A 77 -14.81 -10.58 15.79
C MET A 77 -15.94 -11.22 14.97
N ASP A 78 -15.81 -11.35 13.65
CA ASP A 78 -16.79 -12.03 12.80
C ASP A 78 -16.53 -13.55 12.82
N SER A 79 -17.59 -14.33 13.02
CA SER A 79 -17.51 -15.78 13.04
C SER A 79 -18.80 -16.42 12.54
N ARG A 80 -18.65 -17.53 11.83
CA ARG A 80 -19.73 -18.46 11.46
C ARG A 80 -19.38 -19.81 12.02
N ILE A 81 -19.72 -20.01 13.29
CA ILE A 81 -19.45 -21.21 14.07
C ILE A 81 -20.67 -21.55 14.95
N SER A 82 -20.85 -22.83 15.20
CA SER A 82 -21.80 -23.40 16.17
C SER A 82 -21.08 -24.32 17.16
N GLU A 83 -21.80 -24.85 18.15
CA GLU A 83 -21.28 -25.86 19.08
C GLU A 83 -20.87 -27.16 18.39
N ASP A 84 -21.39 -27.43 17.19
CA ASP A 84 -21.09 -28.60 16.38
C ASP A 84 -19.87 -28.42 15.47
N THR A 85 -19.29 -27.21 15.43
CA THR A 85 -18.10 -26.95 14.61
C THR A 85 -16.94 -27.84 15.07
N ARG A 86 -16.38 -28.62 14.14
CA ARG A 86 -15.19 -29.47 14.34
C ARG A 86 -14.04 -29.10 13.42
N LEU A 87 -14.29 -28.33 12.36
CA LEU A 87 -13.29 -27.80 11.46
C LEU A 87 -13.42 -26.28 11.37
N LEU A 88 -12.48 -25.55 11.97
CA LEU A 88 -12.45 -24.09 11.98
C LEU A 88 -11.33 -23.56 11.10
N TYR A 89 -11.67 -22.79 10.06
CA TYR A 89 -10.70 -21.95 9.34
C TYR A 89 -10.65 -20.56 9.96
N CYS A 90 -9.50 -20.09 10.39
CA CYS A 90 -9.39 -18.76 10.98
C CYS A 90 -8.14 -18.00 10.54
N THR A 91 -8.12 -16.69 10.77
CA THR A 91 -6.88 -15.93 10.55
C THR A 91 -5.84 -16.25 11.62
N THR A 92 -4.56 -16.15 11.27
CA THR A 92 -3.42 -16.34 12.19
C THR A 92 -3.60 -15.52 13.48
N GLY A 93 -4.01 -14.25 13.34
CA GLY A 93 -4.27 -13.36 14.47
C GLY A 93 -5.33 -13.86 15.45
N VAL A 94 -6.42 -14.48 14.97
CA VAL A 94 -7.47 -15.05 15.83
C VAL A 94 -6.92 -16.21 16.66
N LEU A 95 -6.19 -17.13 16.04
CA LEU A 95 -5.64 -18.28 16.76
C LEU A 95 -4.56 -17.84 17.76
N LYS A 96 -3.70 -16.91 17.35
CA LYS A 96 -2.72 -16.26 18.23
C LYS A 96 -3.37 -15.67 19.46
N GLU A 97 -4.42 -14.84 19.31
CA GLU A 97 -5.12 -14.24 20.45
C GLU A 97 -5.74 -15.30 21.38
N LYS A 98 -6.32 -16.38 20.82
CA LYS A 98 -6.85 -17.50 21.63
C LYS A 98 -5.75 -18.17 22.45
N PHE A 99 -4.60 -18.46 21.87
CA PHE A 99 -3.50 -19.14 22.56
C PHE A 99 -2.79 -18.23 23.58
N ILE A 100 -2.64 -16.94 23.29
CA ILE A 100 -2.11 -15.97 24.27
C ILE A 100 -3.00 -15.92 25.51
N ASN A 101 -4.32 -15.77 25.31
CA ASN A 101 -5.26 -15.61 26.43
C ASN A 101 -5.47 -16.90 27.22
N ARG A 102 -5.54 -18.07 26.55
CA ARG A 102 -5.76 -19.36 27.22
C ARG A 102 -4.48 -19.99 27.75
N LYS A 103 -3.32 -19.61 27.22
CA LYS A 103 -2.01 -20.22 27.49
C LYS A 103 -2.02 -21.76 27.34
N SER A 104 -2.85 -22.28 26.42
CA SER A 104 -3.01 -23.72 26.16
C SER A 104 -3.68 -23.96 24.80
N MET A 105 -3.40 -25.12 24.19
CA MET A 105 -4.00 -25.56 22.93
C MET A 105 -5.05 -26.68 23.10
N HIS A 106 -5.38 -27.09 24.33
CA HIS A 106 -6.25 -28.26 24.62
C HIS A 106 -7.65 -28.22 24.03
N GLN A 107 -8.12 -27.05 23.58
CA GLN A 107 -9.38 -26.95 22.86
C GLN A 107 -9.37 -27.74 21.55
N TYR A 108 -8.19 -27.93 20.93
CA TYR A 108 -8.06 -28.57 19.63
C TYR A 108 -7.28 -29.87 19.74
N THR A 109 -7.73 -30.86 18.97
CA THR A 109 -6.97 -32.11 18.76
C THR A 109 -5.84 -31.90 17.74
N HIS A 110 -6.10 -31.06 16.73
CA HIS A 110 -5.18 -30.75 15.65
C HIS A 110 -5.11 -29.24 15.41
N VAL A 111 -3.90 -28.73 15.30
CA VAL A 111 -3.61 -27.34 14.91
C VAL A 111 -2.85 -27.36 13.60
N ILE A 112 -3.44 -26.78 12.57
CA ILE A 112 -2.86 -26.72 11.23
C ILE A 112 -2.44 -25.29 10.95
N LEU A 113 -1.15 -25.09 10.73
CA LEU A 113 -0.57 -23.80 10.35
C LEU A 113 -0.29 -23.82 8.85
N ASP A 114 -1.15 -23.18 8.07
CA ASP A 114 -1.03 -23.12 6.62
C ASP A 114 -0.20 -21.92 6.15
N GLU A 115 0.33 -22.02 4.93
CA GLU A 115 1.10 -20.95 4.27
C GLU A 115 2.32 -20.45 5.09
N VAL A 116 2.97 -21.34 5.89
CA VAL A 116 4.08 -20.95 6.79
C VAL A 116 5.30 -20.37 6.07
N HIS A 117 5.36 -20.51 4.74
CA HIS A 117 6.42 -19.97 3.89
C HIS A 117 6.27 -18.47 3.59
N GLU A 118 5.13 -17.83 3.90
CA GLU A 118 5.01 -16.37 3.78
C GLU A 118 5.91 -15.63 4.80
N ARG A 119 6.33 -16.31 5.89
CA ARG A 119 7.27 -15.81 6.92
C ARG A 119 6.87 -14.43 7.49
N ASP A 120 5.55 -14.22 7.64
CA ASP A 120 4.99 -13.04 8.28
C ASP A 120 5.20 -13.08 9.81
N ILE A 121 5.22 -11.90 10.43
CA ILE A 121 5.52 -11.75 11.86
C ILE A 121 4.50 -12.46 12.76
N GLU A 122 3.23 -12.50 12.36
CA GLU A 122 2.14 -13.12 13.11
C GLU A 122 2.27 -14.65 13.12
N SER A 123 2.61 -15.24 11.97
CA SER A 123 2.81 -16.67 11.76
C SER A 123 4.06 -17.16 12.48
N ASP A 124 5.19 -16.46 12.34
CA ASP A 124 6.44 -16.81 13.04
C ASP A 124 6.26 -16.71 14.57
N PHE A 125 5.51 -15.72 15.07
CA PHE A 125 5.20 -15.64 16.49
C PHE A 125 4.21 -16.72 16.95
N LEU A 126 3.23 -17.09 16.13
CA LEU A 126 2.35 -18.21 16.42
C LEU A 126 3.12 -19.54 16.46
N LEU A 127 4.09 -19.76 15.56
CA LEU A 127 4.98 -20.93 15.58
C LEU A 127 5.77 -21.00 16.90
N LEU A 128 6.25 -19.87 17.41
CA LEU A 128 6.89 -19.77 18.71
C LEU A 128 5.94 -20.15 19.86
N ILE A 129 4.73 -19.58 19.90
CA ILE A 129 3.71 -19.91 20.92
C ILE A 129 3.38 -21.41 20.88
N VAL A 130 3.11 -21.95 19.69
CA VAL A 130 2.79 -23.38 19.50
C VAL A 130 3.93 -24.25 20.01
N LYS A 131 5.18 -23.96 19.62
CA LYS A 131 6.35 -24.71 20.10
C LYS A 131 6.48 -24.64 21.62
N LYS A 132 6.31 -23.46 22.23
CA LYS A 132 6.35 -23.29 23.70
C LYS A 132 5.25 -24.13 24.37
N LEU A 133 4.02 -24.05 23.90
CA LEU A 133 2.87 -24.78 24.46
C LEU A 133 2.99 -26.30 24.30
N LEU A 134 3.49 -26.79 23.15
CA LEU A 134 3.77 -28.22 22.95
C LEU A 134 4.77 -28.78 23.97
N ARG A 135 5.72 -27.95 24.40
CA ARG A 135 6.77 -28.33 25.36
C ARG A 135 6.38 -28.18 26.81
N THR A 136 5.35 -27.40 27.12
CA THR A 136 4.96 -27.10 28.50
C THR A 136 3.70 -27.86 28.92
N ASN A 137 2.59 -27.67 28.21
CA ASN A 137 1.30 -28.12 28.70
C ASN A 137 0.38 -28.75 27.66
N SER A 138 0.70 -28.70 26.37
CA SER A 138 -0.17 -29.16 25.27
C SER A 138 0.45 -30.31 24.46
N SER A 139 1.14 -31.24 25.13
CA SER A 139 1.92 -32.31 24.49
C SER A 139 1.10 -33.31 23.66
N HIS A 140 -0.21 -33.42 23.89
CA HIS A 140 -1.10 -34.33 23.17
C HIS A 140 -1.66 -33.75 21.86
N VAL A 141 -1.47 -32.46 21.60
CA VAL A 141 -2.00 -31.79 20.40
C VAL A 141 -1.12 -32.11 19.19
N LYS A 142 -1.74 -32.50 18.08
CA LYS A 142 -1.08 -32.75 16.81
C LYS A 142 -0.92 -31.45 16.03
N VAL A 143 0.27 -31.14 15.55
CA VAL A 143 0.54 -29.93 14.76
C VAL A 143 0.93 -30.30 13.33
N VAL A 144 0.28 -29.65 12.37
CA VAL A 144 0.58 -29.82 10.94
C VAL A 144 1.01 -28.48 10.37
N LEU A 145 2.20 -28.41 9.79
CA LEU A 145 2.67 -27.23 9.06
C LEU A 145 2.50 -27.46 7.57
N MET A 146 1.94 -26.52 6.82
CA MET A 146 1.79 -26.64 5.37
C MET A 146 2.58 -25.56 4.64
N SER A 147 3.41 -25.98 3.69
CA SER A 147 4.26 -25.09 2.89
C SER A 147 4.13 -25.35 1.40
N ALA A 148 4.11 -24.28 0.60
CA ALA A 148 4.17 -24.36 -0.85
C ALA A 148 5.60 -24.46 -1.40
N THR A 149 6.61 -24.13 -0.60
CA THR A 149 8.02 -24.07 -1.04
C THR A 149 8.76 -25.37 -0.75
N PHE A 150 9.85 -25.61 -1.49
CA PHE A 150 10.67 -26.82 -1.33
C PHE A 150 11.54 -26.83 -0.08
N ASP A 151 11.69 -25.71 0.60
CA ASP A 151 12.54 -25.60 1.79
C ASP A 151 11.74 -25.67 3.08
N THR A 152 11.44 -26.91 3.43
CA THR A 152 10.79 -27.30 4.69
C THR A 152 11.81 -27.65 5.77
N ALA A 153 13.10 -27.63 5.46
CA ALA A 153 14.17 -28.04 6.36
C ALA A 153 14.25 -27.14 7.60
N VAL A 154 14.11 -25.83 7.41
CA VAL A 154 14.12 -24.84 8.51
C VAL A 154 13.01 -25.13 9.53
N PHE A 155 11.80 -25.42 9.08
CA PHE A 155 10.68 -25.79 9.97
C PHE A 155 10.89 -27.16 10.62
N SER A 156 11.41 -28.12 9.85
CA SER A 156 11.66 -29.50 10.30
C SER A 156 12.68 -29.53 11.44
N GLN A 157 13.76 -28.76 11.31
CA GLN A 157 14.79 -28.58 12.34
C GLN A 157 14.26 -27.80 13.55
N TYR A 158 13.45 -26.77 13.33
CA TYR A 158 12.91 -25.94 14.41
C TYR A 158 12.00 -26.71 15.37
N PHE A 159 11.21 -27.68 14.85
CA PHE A 159 10.32 -28.54 15.63
C PHE A 159 10.95 -29.89 16.02
N ARG A 160 12.29 -30.02 15.97
CA ARG A 160 12.98 -31.24 16.39
C ARG A 160 12.54 -31.73 17.77
N LEU A 161 12.31 -33.03 17.93
CA LEU A 161 11.88 -33.67 19.17
C LEU A 161 13.01 -34.52 19.77
N PRO A 162 13.18 -34.53 21.11
CA PRO A 162 14.09 -35.46 21.77
C PRO A 162 13.53 -36.88 21.67
N VAL A 163 14.30 -37.77 21.06
CA VAL A 163 14.02 -39.20 20.95
C VAL A 163 15.27 -39.93 21.44
N GLY A 164 15.21 -40.50 22.64
CA GLY A 164 16.40 -41.04 23.31
C GLY A 164 17.44 -39.94 23.58
N ASN A 165 18.66 -40.11 23.08
CA ASN A 165 19.79 -39.19 23.27
C ASN A 165 20.03 -38.23 22.08
N HIS A 166 19.19 -38.25 21.06
CA HIS A 166 19.32 -37.38 19.88
C HIS A 166 18.04 -36.59 19.62
N LEU A 167 18.17 -35.54 18.79
CA LEU A 167 17.06 -34.71 18.38
C LEU A 167 16.65 -35.10 16.96
N GLU A 168 15.45 -35.64 16.80
CA GLU A 168 14.92 -36.02 15.50
C GLU A 168 14.13 -34.87 14.86
N PRO A 169 14.39 -34.56 13.58
CA PRO A 169 13.66 -33.52 12.86
C PRO A 169 12.22 -33.94 12.58
N ALA A 170 11.30 -32.98 12.49
CA ALA A 170 9.90 -33.28 12.19
C ALA A 170 9.76 -33.84 10.76
N PRO A 171 8.99 -34.93 10.54
CA PRO A 171 8.88 -35.57 9.23
C PRO A 171 8.23 -34.65 8.20
N VAL A 172 8.73 -34.73 6.96
CA VAL A 172 8.21 -33.99 5.80
C VAL A 172 7.52 -34.95 4.85
N VAL A 173 6.27 -34.64 4.49
CA VAL A 173 5.48 -35.37 3.51
C VAL A 173 5.28 -34.50 2.28
N THR A 174 5.79 -34.94 1.13
CA THR A 174 5.65 -34.21 -0.14
C THR A 174 4.39 -34.67 -0.89
N VAL A 175 3.57 -33.71 -1.30
CA VAL A 175 2.34 -33.89 -2.08
C VAL A 175 2.53 -33.22 -3.44
N GLY A 176 2.46 -34.00 -4.51
CA GLY A 176 2.68 -33.53 -5.88
C GLY A 176 1.41 -33.01 -6.56
N THR A 177 1.60 -32.07 -7.49
CA THR A 177 0.70 -31.79 -8.62
C THR A 177 1.52 -31.63 -9.89
N ALA A 178 0.99 -32.09 -11.02
CA ALA A 178 1.57 -31.80 -12.32
C ALA A 178 1.26 -30.34 -12.69
N HIS A 179 2.20 -29.42 -12.45
CA HIS A 179 2.15 -28.11 -13.08
C HIS A 179 2.60 -28.21 -14.54
N HIS A 180 2.05 -27.36 -15.39
CA HIS A 180 2.57 -27.20 -16.74
C HIS A 180 4.00 -26.69 -16.70
N HIS A 181 4.81 -27.08 -17.67
CA HIS A 181 6.21 -26.69 -17.74
C HIS A 181 6.33 -25.17 -17.95
N VAL A 182 7.19 -24.51 -17.18
CA VAL A 182 7.49 -23.08 -17.34
C VAL A 182 8.98 -22.92 -17.68
N SER A 183 9.26 -22.46 -18.90
CA SER A 183 10.62 -22.19 -19.36
C SER A 183 11.13 -20.85 -18.80
N GLU A 184 12.41 -20.80 -18.45
CA GLU A 184 13.09 -19.65 -17.85
C GLU A 184 14.07 -19.06 -18.85
N PHE A 185 14.12 -17.73 -18.94
CA PHE A 185 15.04 -16.99 -19.80
C PHE A 185 15.61 -15.80 -19.03
N PHE A 186 16.90 -15.55 -19.18
CA PHE A 186 17.61 -14.42 -18.55
C PHE A 186 17.93 -13.34 -19.60
N VAL A 187 18.11 -12.10 -19.14
CA VAL A 187 18.24 -10.94 -20.03
C VAL A 187 19.44 -11.03 -21.00
N ASP A 188 20.50 -11.69 -20.58
CA ASP A 188 21.71 -11.98 -21.37
C ASP A 188 21.47 -12.96 -22.51
N GLU A 189 20.54 -13.90 -22.35
CA GLU A 189 20.10 -14.79 -23.43
C GLU A 189 19.24 -14.06 -24.47
N LEU A 190 18.62 -12.94 -24.07
CA LEU A 190 17.73 -12.14 -24.92
C LEU A 190 18.49 -11.05 -25.70
N ALA A 191 19.71 -10.73 -25.28
CA ALA A 191 20.54 -9.68 -25.85
C ALA A 191 20.69 -9.76 -27.39
N PRO A 192 20.91 -10.95 -28.00
CA PRO A 192 21.05 -11.04 -29.46
C PRO A 192 19.79 -10.62 -30.23
N ARG A 193 18.61 -10.60 -29.59
CA ARG A 193 17.33 -10.24 -30.22
C ARG A 193 16.84 -8.85 -29.82
N LEU A 194 17.17 -8.38 -28.62
CA LEU A 194 16.59 -7.18 -28.01
C LEU A 194 17.59 -6.03 -27.82
N GLY A 195 18.89 -6.26 -28.04
CA GLY A 195 19.95 -5.25 -27.91
C GLY A 195 20.87 -5.49 -26.71
N GLU A 196 21.68 -4.48 -26.38
CA GLU A 196 22.65 -4.59 -25.29
C GLU A 196 21.98 -4.68 -23.91
N VAL A 197 22.52 -5.56 -23.06
CA VAL A 197 22.08 -5.71 -21.67
C VAL A 197 22.55 -4.49 -20.87
N PRO A 198 21.65 -3.72 -20.24
CA PRO A 198 22.02 -2.62 -19.37
C PRO A 198 22.82 -3.10 -18.17
N PRO A 199 23.80 -2.33 -17.69
CA PRO A 199 24.54 -2.67 -16.48
C PRO A 199 23.62 -2.71 -15.27
N ILE A 200 23.89 -3.66 -14.37
CA ILE A 200 23.19 -3.85 -13.10
C ILE A 200 24.15 -3.58 -11.94
N ASP A 201 23.67 -2.88 -10.92
CA ASP A 201 24.42 -2.60 -9.68
C ASP A 201 23.85 -3.48 -8.55
N GLU A 202 24.69 -4.34 -7.98
CA GLU A 202 24.33 -5.23 -6.87
C GLU A 202 23.85 -4.46 -5.65
N ASN A 203 24.50 -3.32 -5.34
CA ASN A 203 24.27 -2.53 -4.14
C ASN A 203 23.21 -1.45 -4.32
N ARG A 204 22.77 -1.18 -5.55
CA ARG A 204 21.78 -0.15 -5.86
C ARG A 204 20.64 -0.73 -6.70
N PRO A 205 19.66 -1.37 -6.04
CA PRO A 205 18.46 -1.87 -6.69
C PRO A 205 17.75 -0.77 -7.48
N GLY A 206 17.44 -1.03 -8.75
CA GLY A 206 16.84 -0.04 -9.63
C GLY A 206 16.53 -0.58 -11.02
N ILE A 207 15.79 0.21 -11.79
CA ILE A 207 15.43 -0.12 -13.17
C ILE A 207 15.97 0.99 -14.08
N SER A 208 16.87 0.62 -15.00
CA SER A 208 17.38 1.56 -16.00
C SER A 208 16.40 1.72 -17.18
N PRO A 209 16.43 2.86 -17.90
CA PRO A 209 15.61 3.05 -19.12
C PRO A 209 15.75 1.92 -20.14
N GLY A 210 16.96 1.36 -20.30
CA GLY A 210 17.22 0.24 -21.20
C GLY A 210 16.44 -1.03 -20.84
N MET A 211 16.22 -1.30 -19.54
CA MET A 211 15.44 -2.47 -19.11
C MET A 211 13.96 -2.34 -19.49
N TYR A 212 13.39 -1.14 -19.40
CA TYR A 212 12.01 -0.89 -19.87
C TYR A 212 11.90 -1.10 -21.39
N ASN A 213 12.89 -0.65 -22.16
CA ASN A 213 12.92 -0.85 -23.61
C ASN A 213 13.00 -2.33 -23.98
N MET A 214 13.78 -3.14 -23.26
CA MET A 214 13.82 -4.59 -23.47
C MET A 214 12.49 -5.27 -23.13
N ALA A 215 11.84 -4.88 -22.03
CA ALA A 215 10.52 -5.41 -21.68
C ALA A 215 9.46 -5.06 -22.76
N VAL A 216 9.52 -3.85 -23.30
CA VAL A 216 8.71 -3.44 -24.46
C VAL A 216 9.02 -4.28 -25.71
N GLY A 217 10.31 -4.54 -25.99
CA GLY A 217 10.74 -5.41 -27.08
C GLY A 217 10.19 -6.83 -26.94
N LEU A 218 10.21 -7.41 -25.73
CA LEU A 218 9.63 -8.73 -25.46
C LEU A 218 8.14 -8.81 -25.77
N ILE A 219 7.36 -7.79 -25.40
CA ILE A 219 5.92 -7.76 -25.65
C ILE A 219 5.64 -7.87 -27.16
N LYS A 220 6.47 -7.24 -28.00
CA LYS A 220 6.37 -7.33 -29.47
C LYS A 220 6.73 -8.73 -29.97
N GLU A 221 7.79 -9.33 -29.43
CA GLU A 221 8.26 -10.67 -29.81
C GLU A 221 7.26 -11.78 -29.45
N PHE A 222 6.44 -11.60 -28.42
CA PHE A 222 5.44 -12.62 -28.04
C PHE A 222 4.40 -12.88 -29.13
N ASP A 223 4.06 -11.88 -29.94
CA ASP A 223 3.17 -12.08 -31.09
C ASP A 223 3.82 -13.02 -32.12
N LEU A 224 5.11 -12.85 -32.40
CA LEU A 224 5.86 -13.72 -33.32
C LEU A 224 5.97 -15.15 -32.81
N PHE A 225 6.15 -15.35 -31.50
CA PHE A 225 6.19 -16.70 -30.92
C PHE A 225 4.86 -17.43 -31.07
N GLU A 226 3.74 -16.73 -30.84
CA GLU A 226 2.42 -17.35 -30.93
C GLU A 226 1.98 -17.60 -32.36
N GLU A 227 2.32 -16.71 -33.29
CA GLU A 227 2.10 -16.94 -34.71
C GLU A 227 2.87 -18.16 -35.22
N LYS A 228 4.10 -18.38 -34.76
CA LYS A 228 4.88 -19.58 -35.08
C LYS A 228 4.30 -20.85 -34.48
N GLU A 229 3.74 -20.79 -33.26
CA GLU A 229 3.16 -21.94 -32.57
C GLU A 229 1.77 -22.34 -33.12
N GLN A 230 0.94 -21.36 -33.51
CA GLN A 230 -0.50 -21.57 -33.77
C GLN A 230 -0.94 -21.21 -35.20
N GLY A 231 -0.07 -20.55 -35.98
CA GLY A 231 -0.46 -19.89 -37.23
C GLY A 231 -1.17 -18.56 -36.99
N ARG A 232 -1.56 -17.90 -38.09
CA ARG A 232 -2.22 -16.58 -38.06
C ARG A 232 -3.72 -16.72 -38.31
N ASP A 233 -4.54 -16.06 -37.50
CA ASP A 233 -5.98 -15.92 -37.70
C ASP A 233 -6.25 -14.91 -38.83
N SER A 234 -6.95 -15.35 -39.86
CA SER A 234 -7.33 -14.54 -41.02
C SER A 234 -8.20 -13.32 -40.68
N GLN A 235 -8.92 -13.33 -39.54
CA GLN A 235 -9.79 -12.22 -39.15
C GLN A 235 -9.08 -11.13 -38.34
N THR A 236 -8.09 -11.51 -37.51
CA THR A 236 -7.45 -10.58 -36.58
C THR A 236 -6.02 -10.22 -36.97
N GLY A 237 -5.39 -10.99 -37.87
CA GLY A 237 -4.00 -10.79 -38.27
C GLY A 237 -2.97 -11.25 -37.24
N PHE A 238 -3.40 -11.83 -36.11
CA PHE A 238 -2.56 -12.37 -35.03
C PHE A 238 -2.84 -13.84 -34.79
N ALA A 239 -2.12 -14.47 -33.85
CA ALA A 239 -2.44 -15.82 -33.40
C ALA A 239 -3.87 -15.92 -32.81
N PRO A 240 -4.59 -17.05 -33.02
CA PRO A 240 -5.95 -17.24 -32.51
C PRO A 240 -6.09 -17.04 -30.99
N ILE A 241 -5.08 -17.45 -30.24
CA ILE A 241 -5.00 -17.27 -28.79
C ILE A 241 -3.74 -16.46 -28.47
N ARG A 242 -3.94 -15.22 -28.00
CA ARG A 242 -2.88 -14.35 -27.49
C ARG A 242 -2.76 -14.50 -25.98
N GLY A 243 -1.63 -15.01 -25.50
CA GLY A 243 -1.40 -15.23 -24.07
C GLY A 243 -1.25 -13.93 -23.26
N THR A 244 -1.78 -13.90 -22.04
CA THR A 244 -1.67 -12.74 -21.15
C THR A 244 -0.23 -12.58 -20.66
N VAL A 245 0.25 -11.33 -20.64
CA VAL A 245 1.55 -10.93 -20.11
C VAL A 245 1.36 -10.33 -18.72
N LEU A 246 2.15 -10.77 -17.74
CA LEU A 246 2.23 -10.16 -16.41
C LEU A 246 3.64 -9.61 -16.18
N ILE A 247 3.73 -8.33 -15.82
CA ILE A 247 4.99 -7.62 -15.56
C ILE A 247 5.07 -7.29 -14.08
N PHE A 248 6.14 -7.71 -13.40
CA PHE A 248 6.40 -7.39 -12.00
C PHE A 248 7.35 -6.18 -11.87
N LEU A 249 6.86 -5.13 -11.22
CA LEU A 249 7.58 -3.89 -10.92
C LEU A 249 7.48 -3.57 -9.42
N PRO A 250 8.44 -2.84 -8.83
CA PRO A 250 8.49 -2.67 -7.39
C PRO A 250 7.44 -1.70 -6.82
N GLY A 251 6.93 -0.74 -7.60
CA GLY A 251 5.99 0.26 -7.08
C GLY A 251 5.25 1.06 -8.13
N LEU A 252 4.43 2.01 -7.66
CA LEU A 252 3.55 2.81 -8.51
C LEU A 252 4.30 3.73 -9.49
N HIS A 253 5.43 4.29 -9.07
CA HIS A 253 6.25 5.15 -9.94
C HIS A 253 6.75 4.36 -11.16
N GLU A 254 7.29 3.17 -10.91
CA GLU A 254 7.80 2.27 -11.95
C GLU A 254 6.67 1.75 -12.85
N ILE A 255 5.48 1.46 -12.27
CA ILE A 255 4.27 1.13 -13.04
C ILE A 255 3.92 2.28 -13.99
N ILE A 256 3.84 3.53 -13.50
CA ILE A 256 3.50 4.67 -14.34
C ILE A 256 4.51 4.82 -15.49
N TYR A 257 5.81 4.73 -15.19
CA TYR A 257 6.85 4.83 -16.20
C TYR A 257 6.71 3.72 -17.26
N MET A 258 6.50 2.47 -16.85
CA MET A 258 6.30 1.36 -17.80
C MET A 258 5.04 1.56 -18.66
N LEU A 259 3.95 2.08 -18.09
CA LEU A 259 2.76 2.41 -18.88
C LEU A 259 3.06 3.47 -19.94
N GLU A 260 3.87 4.49 -19.64
CA GLU A 260 4.29 5.49 -20.63
C GLU A 260 5.06 4.85 -21.80
N GLN A 261 5.87 3.82 -21.52
CA GLN A 261 6.63 3.11 -22.56
C GLN A 261 5.77 2.12 -23.37
N VAL A 262 4.75 1.50 -22.77
CA VAL A 262 3.89 0.49 -23.42
C VAL A 262 2.70 1.11 -24.16
N ARG A 263 2.17 2.25 -23.71
CA ARG A 263 1.02 2.94 -24.33
C ARG A 263 1.15 3.21 -25.84
N PRO A 264 2.32 3.59 -26.40
CA PRO A 264 2.49 3.71 -27.84
C PRO A 264 2.14 2.43 -28.64
N LEU A 265 2.16 1.27 -27.97
CA LEU A 265 1.82 -0.03 -28.56
C LEU A 265 0.35 -0.41 -28.42
N GLU A 266 -0.45 0.36 -27.67
CA GLU A 266 -1.83 0.04 -27.37
C GLU A 266 -2.67 -0.15 -28.63
N HIS A 267 -2.55 0.78 -29.58
CA HIS A 267 -3.27 0.73 -30.84
C HIS A 267 -2.56 -0.10 -31.92
N SER A 268 -1.22 -0.06 -31.98
CA SER A 268 -0.45 -0.75 -33.03
C SER A 268 -0.37 -2.26 -32.83
N HIS A 269 -0.38 -2.73 -31.59
CA HIS A 269 -0.35 -4.16 -31.23
C HIS A 269 -1.63 -4.66 -30.55
N PHE A 270 -2.70 -3.86 -30.54
CA PHE A 270 -3.99 -4.17 -29.92
C PHE A 270 -3.81 -4.70 -28.49
N LEU A 271 -3.26 -3.86 -27.62
CA LEU A 271 -3.01 -4.23 -26.22
C LEU A 271 -4.13 -3.75 -25.31
N ASP A 272 -4.54 -4.58 -24.36
CA ASP A 272 -5.40 -4.21 -23.23
C ASP A 272 -4.51 -4.07 -21.98
N ILE A 273 -4.12 -2.83 -21.66
CA ILE A 273 -3.11 -2.53 -20.65
C ILE A 273 -3.78 -2.26 -19.29
N ILE A 274 -3.46 -3.06 -18.28
CA ILE A 274 -4.11 -3.03 -16.98
C ILE A 274 -3.07 -2.78 -15.87
N PRO A 275 -3.07 -1.59 -15.24
CA PRO A 275 -2.24 -1.34 -14.07
C PRO A 275 -2.85 -1.96 -12.81
N LEU A 276 -2.02 -2.63 -12.02
CA LEU A 276 -2.45 -3.34 -10.82
C LEU A 276 -1.55 -3.00 -9.63
N HIS A 277 -2.03 -2.09 -8.78
CA HIS A 277 -1.37 -1.62 -7.57
C HIS A 277 -2.38 -1.54 -6.41
N SER A 278 -1.90 -1.67 -5.16
CA SER A 278 -2.73 -1.74 -3.96
C SER A 278 -3.58 -0.49 -3.70
N THR A 279 -3.19 0.67 -4.24
CA THR A 279 -3.87 1.98 -4.10
C THR A 279 -4.89 2.26 -5.21
N ILE A 280 -4.91 1.45 -6.27
CA ILE A 280 -5.85 1.58 -7.39
C ILE A 280 -7.23 1.07 -6.94
N THR A 281 -8.31 1.60 -7.53
CA THR A 281 -9.67 1.24 -7.11
C THR A 281 -9.98 -0.23 -7.37
N LEU A 282 -10.88 -0.83 -6.57
CA LEU A 282 -11.27 -2.23 -6.75
C LEU A 282 -11.93 -2.50 -8.11
N GLU A 283 -12.68 -1.52 -8.64
CA GLU A 283 -13.29 -1.63 -9.98
C GLU A 283 -12.23 -1.77 -11.07
N GLU A 284 -11.13 -1.02 -10.97
CA GLU A 284 -9.99 -1.11 -11.89
C GLU A 284 -9.22 -2.42 -11.73
N GLN A 285 -8.99 -2.88 -10.49
CA GLN A 285 -8.35 -4.18 -10.24
C GLN A 285 -9.18 -5.35 -10.83
N ASN A 286 -10.51 -5.26 -10.75
CA ASN A 286 -11.40 -6.29 -11.28
C ASN A 286 -11.32 -6.44 -12.81
N LYS A 287 -10.80 -5.44 -13.54
CA LYS A 287 -10.58 -5.55 -14.98
C LYS A 287 -9.58 -6.65 -15.33
N ALA A 288 -8.59 -6.90 -14.46
CA ALA A 288 -7.56 -7.92 -14.68
C ALA A 288 -8.12 -9.35 -14.89
N PHE A 289 -9.28 -9.65 -14.28
CA PHE A 289 -9.94 -10.96 -14.38
C PHE A 289 -10.80 -11.12 -15.64
N LYS A 290 -11.15 -10.03 -16.34
CA LYS A 290 -11.95 -10.10 -17.56
C LYS A 290 -11.08 -10.57 -18.72
N LYS A 291 -11.59 -11.43 -19.60
CA LYS A 291 -10.87 -11.82 -20.81
C LYS A 291 -10.77 -10.62 -21.77
N PRO A 292 -9.65 -10.45 -22.48
CA PRO A 292 -9.53 -9.38 -23.47
C PRO A 292 -10.46 -9.65 -24.65
N ALA A 293 -10.78 -8.61 -25.42
CA ALA A 293 -11.51 -8.75 -26.67
C ALA A 293 -10.72 -9.62 -27.67
N ARG A 294 -11.42 -10.23 -28.64
CA ARG A 294 -10.75 -11.08 -29.65
C ARG A 294 -9.73 -10.25 -30.44
N GLY A 295 -8.54 -10.80 -30.63
CA GLY A 295 -7.41 -10.11 -31.26
C GLY A 295 -6.60 -9.23 -30.31
N TYR A 296 -7.08 -8.89 -29.12
CA TYR A 296 -6.33 -8.11 -28.13
C TYR A 296 -5.46 -8.99 -27.23
N ARG A 297 -4.27 -8.51 -26.87
CA ARG A 297 -3.41 -9.11 -25.84
C ARG A 297 -3.53 -8.33 -24.55
N LYS A 298 -3.85 -9.01 -23.46
CA LYS A 298 -3.86 -8.42 -22.12
C LYS A 298 -2.43 -8.28 -21.58
N VAL A 299 -2.08 -7.08 -21.13
CA VAL A 299 -0.80 -6.77 -20.48
C VAL A 299 -1.07 -6.20 -19.09
N ILE A 300 -0.76 -6.98 -18.06
CA ILE A 300 -0.95 -6.58 -16.66
C ILE A 300 0.39 -6.08 -16.12
N VAL A 301 0.40 -4.84 -15.63
CA VAL A 301 1.59 -4.21 -15.04
C VAL A 301 1.36 -4.09 -13.53
N SER A 302 2.09 -4.86 -12.73
CA SER A 302 1.76 -5.07 -11.31
C SER A 302 2.96 -5.06 -10.36
N THR A 303 2.68 -4.85 -9.07
CA THR A 303 3.61 -5.16 -7.98
C THR A 303 3.47 -6.62 -7.50
N ASN A 304 4.09 -6.94 -6.37
CA ASN A 304 3.89 -8.20 -5.64
C ASN A 304 2.42 -8.53 -5.27
N ILE A 305 1.45 -7.63 -5.52
CA ILE A 305 0.02 -7.96 -5.36
C ILE A 305 -0.41 -9.14 -6.26
N ALA A 306 0.19 -9.28 -7.44
CA ALA A 306 -0.05 -10.43 -8.33
C ALA A 306 0.75 -11.69 -7.94
N GLU A 307 1.72 -11.58 -7.03
CA GLU A 307 2.58 -12.68 -6.56
C GLU A 307 1.81 -13.65 -5.67
N SER A 308 0.91 -13.13 -4.82
CA SER A 308 0.14 -13.94 -3.86
C SER A 308 -1.32 -13.52 -3.72
N SER A 309 -1.65 -12.22 -3.81
CA SER A 309 -2.97 -11.69 -3.45
C SER A 309 -4.03 -11.84 -4.55
N ILE A 310 -3.62 -11.93 -5.82
CA ILE A 310 -4.52 -12.01 -6.97
C ILE A 310 -4.12 -13.20 -7.85
N THR A 311 -5.11 -13.98 -8.29
CA THR A 311 -4.92 -15.16 -9.13
C THR A 311 -5.59 -14.94 -10.50
N VAL A 312 -4.83 -14.40 -11.45
CA VAL A 312 -5.27 -14.30 -12.85
C VAL A 312 -5.02 -15.65 -13.54
N PRO A 313 -6.05 -16.30 -14.11
CA PRO A 313 -5.92 -17.67 -14.60
C PRO A 313 -5.22 -17.79 -15.98
N ASP A 314 -5.26 -16.75 -16.82
CA ASP A 314 -4.87 -16.80 -18.23
C ASP A 314 -3.45 -16.29 -18.53
N ILE A 315 -2.56 -16.24 -17.52
CA ILE A 315 -1.17 -15.80 -17.67
C ILE A 315 -0.35 -16.86 -18.41
N LYS A 316 0.29 -16.47 -19.52
CA LYS A 316 1.24 -17.30 -20.29
C LYS A 316 2.68 -16.79 -20.19
N TYR A 317 2.87 -15.47 -20.12
CA TYR A 317 4.20 -14.83 -20.03
C TYR A 317 4.32 -14.03 -18.75
N VAL A 318 5.46 -14.18 -18.06
CA VAL A 318 5.84 -13.34 -16.92
C VAL A 318 7.14 -12.60 -17.26
N ILE A 319 7.16 -11.28 -17.09
CA ILE A 319 8.36 -10.45 -17.15
C ILE A 319 8.67 -10.00 -15.73
N ASP A 320 9.78 -10.44 -15.17
CA ASP A 320 10.15 -10.20 -13.79
C ASP A 320 11.40 -9.32 -13.70
N PHE A 321 11.25 -8.12 -13.14
CA PHE A 321 12.39 -7.22 -12.89
C PHE A 321 13.21 -7.62 -11.65
N CYS A 322 12.82 -8.68 -10.95
CA CYS A 322 13.50 -9.19 -9.76
C CYS A 322 13.64 -8.15 -8.64
N LEU A 323 12.73 -7.19 -8.57
CA LEU A 323 12.70 -6.17 -7.51
C LEU A 323 11.45 -6.31 -6.64
N THR A 324 11.55 -5.85 -5.40
CA THR A 324 10.42 -5.73 -4.48
C THR A 324 10.61 -4.53 -3.56
N LYS A 325 9.51 -3.98 -3.04
CA LYS A 325 9.53 -2.97 -1.98
C LYS A 325 9.05 -3.62 -0.69
N SER A 326 9.89 -3.60 0.33
CA SER A 326 9.63 -4.21 1.63
C SER A 326 9.65 -3.15 2.72
N LEU A 327 8.75 -3.27 3.69
CA LEU A 327 8.74 -2.40 4.86
C LEU A 327 9.84 -2.88 5.81
N CYS A 328 10.84 -2.03 6.06
CA CYS A 328 11.96 -2.32 6.94
C CYS A 328 12.01 -1.26 8.04
N CYS A 329 12.33 -1.68 9.27
CA CYS A 329 12.58 -0.76 10.36
C CYS A 329 13.98 -0.18 10.21
N ASP A 330 14.09 1.13 10.27
CA ASP A 330 15.36 1.80 10.33
C ASP A 330 16.03 1.52 11.70
N PRO A 331 17.25 0.97 11.73
CA PRO A 331 17.88 0.55 12.98
C PRO A 331 18.30 1.73 13.86
N GLU A 332 18.41 2.96 13.35
CA GLU A 332 18.79 4.13 14.16
C GLU A 332 17.57 4.81 14.77
N THR A 333 16.55 5.04 13.94
CA THR A 333 15.37 5.83 14.30
C THR A 333 14.17 4.97 14.72
N ASN A 334 14.22 3.66 14.50
CA ASN A 334 13.13 2.69 14.70
C ASN A 334 11.86 3.03 13.89
N TYR A 335 12.00 3.80 12.80
CA TYR A 335 10.88 4.12 11.92
C TYR A 335 10.73 3.08 10.81
N PRO A 336 9.49 2.66 10.51
CA PRO A 336 9.24 1.81 9.34
C PRO A 336 9.40 2.63 8.06
N GLN A 337 10.30 2.19 7.20
CA GLN A 337 10.58 2.75 5.88
C GLN A 337 10.33 1.73 4.78
N LEU A 338 9.88 2.16 3.61
CA LEU A 338 9.70 1.29 2.46
C LEU A 338 10.99 1.26 1.64
N VAL A 339 11.73 0.16 1.72
CA VAL A 339 13.03 -0.01 1.08
C VAL A 339 12.86 -0.79 -0.22
N LEU A 340 13.52 -0.32 -1.29
CA LEU A 340 13.61 -1.04 -2.55
C LEU A 340 14.78 -2.03 -2.47
N GLU A 341 14.50 -3.31 -2.73
CA GLU A 341 15.49 -4.40 -2.66
C GLU A 341 15.33 -5.38 -3.82
N TRP A 342 16.37 -6.18 -4.04
CA TRP A 342 16.30 -7.32 -4.95
C TRP A 342 15.40 -8.40 -4.36
N ALA A 343 14.49 -8.93 -5.16
CA ALA A 343 13.60 -10.01 -4.78
C ALA A 343 14.40 -11.33 -4.62
N SER A 344 14.02 -12.12 -3.62
CA SER A 344 14.66 -13.43 -3.40
C SER A 344 14.32 -14.44 -4.50
N LYS A 345 15.13 -15.50 -4.64
CA LYS A 345 14.83 -16.63 -5.52
C LYS A 345 13.49 -17.27 -5.16
N ALA A 346 13.11 -17.32 -3.88
CA ALA A 346 11.78 -17.77 -3.46
C ALA A 346 10.65 -16.90 -4.07
N ASN A 347 10.79 -15.57 -4.07
CA ASN A 347 9.81 -14.67 -4.70
C ASN A 347 9.73 -14.90 -6.22
N THR A 348 10.87 -14.97 -6.89
CA THR A 348 10.91 -15.19 -8.36
C THR A 348 10.34 -16.55 -8.76
N LYS A 349 10.51 -17.60 -7.93
CA LYS A 349 9.86 -18.91 -8.10
C LYS A 349 8.33 -18.82 -7.96
N GLN A 350 7.82 -18.02 -7.01
CA GLN A 350 6.37 -17.77 -6.89
C GLN A 350 5.82 -17.01 -8.10
N ARG A 351 6.55 -15.99 -8.59
CA ARG A 351 6.21 -15.23 -9.80
C ARG A 351 6.21 -16.12 -11.05
N LYS A 352 7.21 -17.00 -11.19
CA LYS A 352 7.27 -18.05 -12.23
C LYS A 352 6.04 -18.96 -12.21
N GLY A 353 5.61 -19.39 -11.02
CA GLY A 353 4.43 -20.24 -10.83
C GLY A 353 3.12 -19.64 -11.36
N ARG A 354 3.08 -18.32 -11.65
CA ARG A 354 1.92 -17.66 -12.26
C ARG A 354 1.73 -18.01 -13.73
N ALA A 355 2.79 -18.36 -14.46
CA ALA A 355 2.71 -18.73 -15.87
C ALA A 355 2.35 -20.22 -16.12
N GLY A 356 2.43 -21.08 -15.09
CA GLY A 356 2.31 -22.55 -15.22
C GLY A 356 0.95 -23.14 -14.80
N ARG A 357 -0.10 -22.32 -14.74
CA ARG A 357 -1.40 -22.73 -14.16
C ARG A 357 -2.35 -23.42 -15.13
N VAL A 358 -2.46 -22.91 -16.36
CA VAL A 358 -3.46 -23.36 -17.34
C VAL A 358 -2.80 -23.93 -18.59
N SER A 359 -1.54 -23.58 -18.86
CA SER A 359 -0.79 -24.02 -20.03
C SER A 359 0.71 -23.92 -19.78
N ASN A 360 1.53 -24.43 -20.69
CA ASN A 360 2.97 -24.19 -20.66
C ASN A 360 3.25 -22.68 -20.75
N GLY A 361 4.07 -22.19 -19.82
CA GLY A 361 4.36 -20.77 -19.66
C GLY A 361 5.82 -20.43 -19.92
N ARG A 362 6.13 -19.15 -19.94
CA ARG A 362 7.51 -18.64 -20.00
C ARG A 362 7.71 -17.50 -19.00
N VAL A 363 8.86 -17.48 -18.34
CA VAL A 363 9.28 -16.37 -17.48
C VAL A 363 10.57 -15.76 -18.01
N TYR A 364 10.63 -14.43 -18.00
CA TYR A 364 11.76 -13.64 -18.47
C TYR A 364 12.28 -12.79 -17.31
N TYR A 365 13.46 -13.11 -16.82
CA TYR A 365 14.13 -12.38 -15.75
C TYR A 365 14.93 -11.23 -16.36
N MET A 366 14.66 -9.99 -15.95
CA MET A 366 15.38 -8.79 -16.42
C MET A 366 16.73 -8.60 -15.72
N VAL A 367 17.34 -9.70 -15.25
CA VAL A 367 18.67 -9.73 -14.65
C VAL A 367 19.50 -10.81 -15.36
N PRO A 368 20.83 -10.65 -15.44
CA PRO A 368 21.69 -11.68 -16.03
C PRO A 368 21.67 -12.97 -15.23
N GLN A 369 21.95 -14.10 -15.88
CA GLN A 369 21.96 -15.41 -15.21
C GLN A 369 22.98 -15.49 -14.06
N TRP A 370 24.16 -14.88 -14.22
CA TRP A 370 25.18 -14.84 -13.16
C TRP A 370 24.67 -14.09 -11.92
N PHE A 371 23.93 -13.00 -12.12
CA PHE A 371 23.37 -12.18 -11.04
C PHE A 371 22.30 -12.96 -10.29
N TYR A 372 21.42 -13.63 -11.03
CA TYR A 372 20.39 -14.49 -10.45
C TYR A 372 21.01 -15.59 -9.58
N ASN A 373 22.07 -16.25 -10.06
CA ASN A 373 22.65 -17.40 -9.36
C ASN A 373 23.49 -16.99 -8.14
N SER A 374 24.29 -15.93 -8.26
CA SER A 374 25.31 -15.59 -7.26
C SER A 374 24.93 -14.45 -6.32
N VAL A 375 24.05 -13.53 -6.74
CA VAL A 375 23.72 -12.30 -5.98
C VAL A 375 22.36 -12.41 -5.30
N LEU A 376 21.35 -12.95 -5.99
CA LEU A 376 20.01 -13.08 -5.39
C LEU A 376 20.02 -14.09 -4.24
N LEU A 377 19.56 -13.62 -3.08
CA LEU A 377 19.36 -14.46 -1.90
C LEU A 377 18.32 -15.54 -2.17
N GLU A 378 18.51 -16.72 -1.58
CA GLU A 378 17.53 -17.80 -1.72
C GLU A 378 16.18 -17.41 -1.11
N TYR A 379 16.22 -16.73 0.05
CA TYR A 379 15.06 -16.25 0.80
C TYR A 379 15.22 -14.78 1.19
N GLY A 380 14.09 -14.07 1.29
CA GLY A 380 14.07 -12.75 1.90
C GLY A 380 14.22 -12.82 3.41
N THR A 381 14.66 -11.72 4.01
CA THR A 381 14.71 -11.57 5.47
C THR A 381 13.28 -11.67 6.04
N PRO A 382 13.02 -12.55 7.04
CA PRO A 382 11.69 -12.70 7.65
C PRO A 382 11.18 -11.40 8.24
N GLU A 383 9.86 -11.18 8.19
CA GLU A 383 9.26 -9.90 8.62
C GLU A 383 9.56 -9.54 10.08
N MET A 384 9.66 -10.55 10.97
CA MET A 384 10.00 -10.36 12.38
C MET A 384 11.34 -9.67 12.61
N GLN A 385 12.32 -9.85 11.72
CA GLN A 385 13.67 -9.28 11.86
C GLN A 385 13.80 -7.85 11.32
N ARG A 386 12.76 -7.34 10.66
CA ARG A 386 12.79 -6.05 9.96
C ARG A 386 11.55 -5.21 10.19
N SER A 387 10.71 -5.56 11.16
CA SER A 387 9.50 -4.79 11.50
C SER A 387 9.58 -4.23 12.92
N PRO A 388 8.85 -3.14 13.22
CA PRO A 388 8.73 -2.65 14.59
C PRO A 388 8.19 -3.73 15.54
N LEU A 389 8.82 -3.86 16.72
CA LEU A 389 8.56 -4.97 17.65
C LEU A 389 7.54 -4.62 18.74
N ASP A 390 6.99 -3.41 18.77
CA ASP A 390 6.14 -2.89 19.86
C ASP A 390 4.99 -3.83 20.22
N SER A 391 4.20 -4.19 19.20
CA SER A 391 3.07 -5.10 19.35
C SER A 391 3.53 -6.51 19.74
N LEU A 392 4.64 -6.98 19.18
CA LEU A 392 5.21 -8.30 19.47
C LEU A 392 5.64 -8.43 20.94
N VAL A 393 6.32 -7.41 21.47
CA VAL A 393 6.75 -7.35 22.87
C VAL A 393 5.54 -7.29 23.79
N LEU A 394 4.54 -6.45 23.51
CA LEU A 394 3.31 -6.38 24.31
C LEU A 394 2.54 -7.71 24.31
N LYS A 395 2.42 -8.37 23.16
CA LYS A 395 1.78 -9.70 23.06
C LYS A 395 2.58 -10.78 23.78
N THR A 396 3.91 -10.68 23.78
CA THR A 396 4.79 -11.55 24.58
C THR A 396 4.55 -11.37 26.08
N LYS A 397 4.43 -10.13 26.55
CA LYS A 397 4.08 -9.82 27.94
C LYS A 397 2.66 -10.26 28.33
N LEU A 398 1.70 -10.26 27.40
CA LEU A 398 0.38 -10.85 27.64
C LEU A 398 0.43 -12.39 27.74
N PHE A 399 1.27 -13.03 26.91
CA PHE A 399 1.42 -14.49 26.92
C PHE A 399 2.07 -14.98 28.22
N ASP A 400 3.03 -14.20 28.77
CA ASP A 400 3.53 -14.35 30.13
C ASP A 400 3.97 -15.79 30.43
N MET A 401 4.96 -16.24 29.65
CA MET A 401 5.65 -17.54 29.80
C MET A 401 7.19 -17.40 29.71
N GLY A 402 7.69 -16.23 30.12
CA GLY A 402 9.09 -15.84 30.11
C GLY A 402 9.29 -14.37 29.74
N GLU A 403 10.50 -13.87 29.98
CA GLU A 403 10.91 -12.53 29.58
C GLU A 403 10.89 -12.37 28.04
N PRO A 404 10.59 -11.17 27.51
CA PRO A 404 10.52 -10.96 26.06
C PRO A 404 11.77 -11.39 25.31
N LYS A 405 12.96 -11.03 25.82
CA LYS A 405 14.25 -11.38 25.21
C LYS A 405 14.47 -12.88 25.15
N ALA A 406 14.20 -13.59 26.26
CA ALA A 406 14.35 -15.03 26.36
C ALA A 406 13.35 -15.80 25.48
N LEU A 407 12.10 -15.32 25.39
CA LEU A 407 11.08 -15.98 24.58
C LEU A 407 11.29 -15.74 23.09
N LEU A 408 11.47 -14.49 22.67
CA LEU A 408 11.64 -14.12 21.26
C LEU A 408 12.97 -14.66 20.69
N GLY A 409 14.00 -14.83 21.53
CA GLY A 409 15.23 -15.53 21.15
C GLY A 409 15.03 -16.99 20.74
N LEU A 410 13.89 -17.61 21.08
CA LEU A 410 13.54 -18.98 20.68
C LEU A 410 12.71 -19.04 19.38
N ALA A 411 12.41 -17.90 18.75
CA ALA A 411 11.65 -17.86 17.50
C ALA A 411 12.39 -18.57 16.35
N LEU A 412 11.67 -18.84 15.26
CA LEU A 412 12.23 -19.49 14.07
C LEU A 412 13.40 -18.69 13.48
N SER A 413 13.22 -17.38 13.41
CA SER A 413 14.27 -16.42 13.09
C SER A 413 14.13 -15.26 14.08
N PRO A 414 14.92 -15.26 15.18
CA PRO A 414 14.77 -14.28 16.23
C PRO A 414 15.09 -12.86 15.71
N PRO A 415 14.39 -11.83 16.20
CA PRO A 415 14.77 -10.45 15.93
C PRO A 415 16.09 -10.13 16.63
N ASP A 416 16.69 -9.01 16.27
CA ASP A 416 17.87 -8.51 16.97
C ASP A 416 17.53 -8.29 18.45
N LEU A 417 18.42 -8.78 19.31
CA LEU A 417 18.21 -8.78 20.76
C LEU A 417 18.33 -7.38 21.38
N ASP A 418 19.03 -6.46 20.73
CA ASP A 418 19.14 -5.06 21.11
C ASP A 418 17.91 -4.27 20.65
N ASP A 419 17.32 -4.63 19.50
CA ASP A 419 16.03 -4.08 19.05
C ASP A 419 14.90 -4.36 20.05
N ILE A 420 14.88 -5.56 20.65
CA ILE A 420 13.94 -5.89 21.72
C ILE A 420 14.14 -4.93 22.91
N GLY A 421 15.38 -4.70 23.33
CA GLY A 421 15.72 -3.80 24.44
C GLY A 421 15.27 -2.36 24.20
N ARG A 422 15.55 -1.84 23.00
CA ARG A 422 15.11 -0.48 22.58
C ARG A 422 13.59 -0.35 22.52
N THR A 423 12.92 -1.39 22.02
CA THR A 423 11.45 -1.45 21.99
C THR A 423 10.86 -1.42 23.41
N ILE A 424 11.45 -2.17 24.36
CA ILE A 424 11.00 -2.15 25.75
C ILE A 424 11.14 -0.76 26.37
N LEU A 425 12.24 -0.05 26.09
CA LEU A 425 12.43 1.33 26.53
C LEU A 425 11.35 2.26 25.95
N SER A 426 11.09 2.18 24.64
CA SER A 426 10.04 2.99 24.00
C SER A 426 8.64 2.69 24.56
N LEU A 427 8.34 1.42 24.84
CA LEU A 427 7.08 1.01 25.48
C LEU A 427 6.94 1.54 26.92
N LYS A 428 8.05 1.72 27.64
CA LYS A 428 8.05 2.40 28.95
C LYS A 428 7.76 3.89 28.80
N GLU A 429 8.38 4.57 27.84
CA GLU A 429 8.13 5.99 27.55
C GLU A 429 6.67 6.26 27.13
N VAL A 430 6.07 5.35 26.36
CA VAL A 430 4.66 5.39 25.98
C VAL A 430 3.72 5.13 27.18
N GLY A 431 4.25 4.58 28.28
CA GLY A 431 3.50 4.20 29.48
C GLY A 431 2.82 2.83 29.37
N ALA A 432 3.18 2.02 28.38
CA ALA A 432 2.65 0.67 28.18
C ALA A 432 3.29 -0.35 29.14
N LEU A 433 4.56 -0.14 29.49
CA LEU A 433 5.30 -0.94 30.47
C LEU A 433 5.72 -0.05 31.65
N SER A 434 5.72 -0.62 32.85
CA SER A 434 6.33 0.01 34.03
C SER A 434 7.85 -0.12 33.97
N SER A 435 8.55 0.83 34.61
CA SER A 435 9.99 0.73 34.85
C SER A 435 10.35 -0.38 35.86
N ASP A 436 9.37 -0.80 36.66
CA ASP A 436 9.55 -1.77 37.74
C ASP A 436 8.99 -3.15 37.35
N VAL A 437 9.73 -4.20 37.74
CA VAL A 437 9.30 -5.60 37.70
C VAL A 437 9.25 -6.11 39.14
N GLY A 438 8.08 -6.06 39.76
CA GLY A 438 7.97 -6.31 41.21
C GLY A 438 8.57 -5.16 42.02
N GLU A 439 9.54 -5.44 42.88
CA GLU A 439 10.26 -4.44 43.69
C GLU A 439 11.60 -3.99 43.07
N GLU A 440 12.02 -4.59 41.95
CA GLU A 440 13.31 -4.29 41.32
C GLU A 440 13.13 -3.59 39.96
N SER A 441 13.96 -2.58 39.70
CA SER A 441 14.01 -1.90 38.41
C SER A 441 14.85 -2.72 37.43
N ASN A 442 14.25 -3.13 36.31
CA ASN A 442 14.94 -3.83 35.24
C ASN A 442 14.88 -3.00 33.96
N PRO A 443 16.00 -2.52 33.38
CA PRO A 443 15.96 -1.77 32.14
C PRO A 443 15.45 -2.60 30.95
N TYR A 444 15.68 -3.91 30.95
CA TYR A 444 15.39 -4.84 29.85
C TYR A 444 14.06 -5.59 29.99
N ASP A 445 13.25 -5.30 31.02
CA ASP A 445 11.89 -5.82 31.15
C ASP A 445 10.98 -4.79 31.86
N GLY A 446 9.68 -5.04 31.92
CA GLY A 446 8.72 -4.18 32.62
C GLY A 446 7.38 -4.87 32.87
N THR A 447 6.68 -4.47 33.92
CA THR A 447 5.32 -4.97 34.19
C THR A 447 4.30 -4.29 33.27
N LEU A 448 3.36 -5.05 32.72
CA LEU A 448 2.33 -4.52 31.82
C LEU A 448 1.35 -3.61 32.58
N THR A 449 1.31 -2.32 32.22
CA THR A 449 0.42 -1.33 32.85
C THR A 449 -1.03 -1.50 32.39
N PHE A 450 -1.97 -0.75 32.97
CA PHE A 450 -3.35 -0.73 32.46
C PHE A 450 -3.40 -0.24 31.00
N ILE A 451 -2.68 0.84 30.68
CA ILE A 451 -2.55 1.33 29.29
C ILE A 451 -1.94 0.23 28.42
N GLY A 452 -0.88 -0.43 28.87
CA GLY A 452 -0.26 -1.55 28.16
C GLY A 452 -1.22 -2.69 27.84
N ARG A 453 -2.08 -3.08 28.79
CA ARG A 453 -3.13 -4.09 28.57
C ARG A 453 -4.16 -3.64 27.54
N VAL A 454 -4.57 -2.37 27.58
CA VAL A 454 -5.47 -1.79 26.57
C VAL A 454 -4.79 -1.85 25.20
N LEU A 455 -3.60 -1.29 25.04
CA LEU A 455 -2.85 -1.27 23.78
C LEU A 455 -2.64 -2.68 23.21
N ALA A 456 -2.24 -3.63 24.06
CA ALA A 456 -2.01 -5.01 23.67
C ALA A 456 -3.29 -5.76 23.26
N SER A 457 -4.48 -5.26 23.63
CA SER A 457 -5.77 -5.85 23.25
C SER A 457 -6.29 -5.36 21.89
N LEU A 458 -5.78 -4.23 21.39
CA LEU A 458 -6.28 -3.58 20.20
C LEU A 458 -5.54 -4.07 18.94
N PRO A 459 -6.22 -4.25 17.80
CA PRO A 459 -5.62 -4.68 16.55
C PRO A 459 -5.05 -3.48 15.75
N VAL A 460 -4.35 -2.56 16.41
CA VAL A 460 -3.82 -1.32 15.82
C VAL A 460 -2.41 -1.01 16.32
N ASP A 461 -1.74 -0.10 15.63
CA ASP A 461 -0.47 0.47 16.07
C ASP A 461 -0.59 1.09 17.48
N ILE A 462 0.46 0.98 18.29
CA ILE A 462 0.47 1.47 19.68
C ILE A 462 0.16 2.97 19.80
N ARG A 463 0.53 3.79 18.81
CA ARG A 463 0.22 5.23 18.78
C ARG A 463 -1.26 5.48 18.52
N ILE A 464 -1.89 4.65 17.68
CA ILE A 464 -3.34 4.66 17.48
C ILE A 464 -4.05 4.20 18.75
N GLY A 465 -3.57 3.16 19.43
CA GLY A 465 -4.12 2.76 20.73
C GLY A 465 -4.02 3.90 21.77
N LYS A 466 -2.88 4.61 21.81
CA LYS A 466 -2.68 5.79 22.65
C LYS A 466 -3.64 6.92 22.29
N LEU A 467 -3.90 7.16 20.99
CA LEU A 467 -4.91 8.10 20.50
C LEU A 467 -6.29 7.79 21.09
N LEU A 468 -6.70 6.53 21.15
CA LEU A 468 -8.00 6.14 21.73
C LEU A 468 -8.05 6.37 23.24
N VAL A 469 -6.98 6.01 23.97
CA VAL A 469 -6.89 6.26 25.42
C VAL A 469 -6.95 7.75 25.73
N LEU A 470 -6.15 8.57 25.02
CA LEU A 470 -6.18 10.02 25.18
C LEU A 470 -7.53 10.60 24.75
N GLY A 471 -8.13 10.09 23.67
CA GLY A 471 -9.46 10.49 23.24
C GLY A 471 -10.53 10.28 24.31
N HIS A 472 -10.44 9.17 25.06
CA HIS A 472 -11.29 8.94 26.22
C HIS A 472 -11.05 9.96 27.35
N VAL A 473 -9.78 10.18 27.72
CA VAL A 473 -9.39 11.12 28.79
C VAL A 473 -9.84 12.55 28.48
N PHE A 474 -9.71 13.00 27.23
CA PHE A 474 -10.05 14.37 26.80
C PHE A 474 -11.49 14.53 26.29
N GLY A 475 -12.33 13.48 26.35
CA GLY A 475 -13.74 13.55 25.98
C GLY A 475 -14.02 13.64 24.47
N VAL A 476 -13.07 13.22 23.62
CA VAL A 476 -13.15 13.21 22.13
C VAL A 476 -12.97 11.80 21.56
N LEU A 477 -13.46 10.79 22.29
CA LEU A 477 -13.27 9.37 21.94
C LEU A 477 -13.93 9.01 20.61
N GLU A 478 -15.08 9.59 20.27
CA GLU A 478 -15.79 9.31 19.02
C GLU A 478 -14.92 9.69 17.80
N GLU A 479 -14.37 10.90 17.80
CA GLU A 479 -13.46 11.37 16.75
C GLU A 479 -12.21 10.50 16.68
N CYS A 480 -11.64 10.14 17.83
CA CYS A 480 -10.44 9.32 17.89
C CYS A 480 -10.66 7.88 17.41
N LEU A 481 -11.84 7.29 17.67
CA LEU A 481 -12.24 5.98 17.13
C LEU A 481 -12.29 6.01 15.61
N ILE A 482 -12.94 7.02 15.04
CA ILE A 482 -13.06 7.19 13.58
C ILE A 482 -11.69 7.40 12.96
N ILE A 483 -10.87 8.30 13.52
CA ILE A 483 -9.51 8.56 13.02
C ILE A 483 -8.64 7.30 13.15
N GLY A 484 -8.64 6.65 14.30
CA GLY A 484 -7.84 5.45 14.55
C GLY A 484 -8.20 4.30 13.61
N ALA A 485 -9.50 4.08 13.38
CA ALA A 485 -9.98 3.12 12.39
C ALA A 485 -9.58 3.51 10.96
N ALA A 486 -9.74 4.77 10.58
CA ALA A 486 -9.38 5.27 9.24
C ALA A 486 -7.87 5.19 8.95
N LEU A 487 -7.02 5.34 9.97
CA LEU A 487 -5.56 5.16 9.87
C LEU A 487 -5.14 3.69 9.81
N SER A 488 -5.95 2.78 10.35
CA SER A 488 -5.65 1.33 10.39
C SER A 488 -6.11 0.60 9.13
N VAL A 489 -7.11 1.15 8.42
CA VAL A 489 -7.63 0.62 7.16
C VAL A 489 -6.96 1.32 5.98
N LYS A 490 -6.94 0.68 4.80
CA LYS A 490 -6.52 1.35 3.56
C LYS A 490 -7.36 2.63 3.34
N SER A 491 -6.72 3.65 2.76
CA SER A 491 -7.33 4.97 2.59
C SER A 491 -8.74 4.94 2.00
N ILE A 492 -9.68 5.63 2.65
CA ILE A 492 -11.05 5.83 2.16
C ILE A 492 -11.11 6.73 0.92
N PHE A 493 -10.07 7.50 0.64
CA PHE A 493 -9.97 8.35 -0.52
C PHE A 493 -9.57 7.52 -1.75
N ALA A 494 -10.29 7.70 -2.85
CA ALA A 494 -9.95 7.09 -4.13
C ALA A 494 -8.79 7.86 -4.76
N ASN A 495 -7.86 7.14 -5.40
CA ASN A 495 -6.74 7.74 -6.13
C ASN A 495 -6.67 7.18 -7.57
N PRO A 496 -7.70 7.47 -8.41
CA PRO A 496 -7.76 6.99 -9.78
C PRO A 496 -6.58 7.53 -10.60
N MET A 497 -5.96 6.68 -11.43
CA MET A 497 -4.73 7.07 -12.16
C MET A 497 -4.92 8.28 -13.07
N GLN A 498 -6.09 8.43 -13.69
CA GLN A 498 -6.37 9.50 -14.66
C GLN A 498 -6.86 10.81 -14.01
N ALA A 499 -7.27 10.80 -12.74
CA ALA A 499 -7.90 11.95 -12.06
C ALA A 499 -7.27 12.21 -10.67
N ARG A 500 -5.94 12.08 -10.58
CA ARG A 500 -5.18 12.19 -9.32
C ARG A 500 -5.25 13.60 -8.73
N LEU A 501 -5.28 14.64 -9.57
CA LEU A 501 -5.37 16.02 -9.13
C LEU A 501 -6.76 16.33 -8.54
N GLU A 502 -7.81 15.88 -9.21
CA GLU A 502 -9.21 16.04 -8.80
C GLU A 502 -9.46 15.30 -7.49
N ALA A 503 -8.93 14.08 -7.35
CA ALA A 503 -8.96 13.33 -6.11
C ALA A 503 -8.28 14.07 -4.95
N PHE A 504 -7.13 14.70 -5.22
CA PHE A 504 -6.45 15.52 -4.21
C PHE A 504 -7.27 16.74 -3.81
N LYS A 505 -7.89 17.45 -4.77
CA LYS A 505 -8.79 18.60 -4.48
C LYS A 505 -9.95 18.17 -3.59
N ALA A 506 -10.62 17.08 -3.93
CA ALA A 506 -11.70 16.53 -3.12
C ALA A 506 -11.23 16.21 -1.69
N LYS A 507 -10.08 15.53 -1.53
CA LYS A 507 -9.49 15.26 -0.20
C LYS A 507 -9.17 16.56 0.56
N PHE A 508 -8.64 17.56 -0.12
CA PHE A 508 -8.31 18.85 0.49
C PHE A 508 -9.56 19.59 0.99
N GLU A 509 -10.64 19.57 0.21
CA GLU A 509 -11.95 20.13 0.63
C GLU A 509 -12.47 19.46 1.91
N TRP A 510 -12.34 18.13 2.04
CA TRP A 510 -12.73 17.42 3.26
C TRP A 510 -11.94 17.85 4.51
N SER A 511 -10.73 18.38 4.34
CA SER A 511 -9.92 18.86 5.47
C SER A 511 -10.48 20.13 6.12
N ASP A 512 -11.43 20.84 5.50
CA ASP A 512 -12.04 22.06 6.03
C ASP A 512 -11.00 23.09 6.52
N ASN A 513 -9.98 23.36 5.70
CA ASN A 513 -8.85 24.25 6.01
C ASN A 513 -8.05 23.89 7.28
N SER A 514 -8.25 22.70 7.85
CA SER A 514 -7.50 22.25 9.02
C SER A 514 -6.06 21.85 8.71
N LEU A 515 -5.78 21.61 7.41
CA LEU A 515 -4.53 21.04 6.88
C LEU A 515 -4.18 19.67 7.50
N SER A 516 -5.20 18.92 7.92
CA SER A 516 -5.05 17.61 8.56
C SER A 516 -5.76 16.51 7.77
N ASP A 517 -4.99 15.51 7.37
CA ASP A 517 -5.52 14.30 6.72
C ASP A 517 -6.44 13.48 7.64
N CYS A 518 -6.15 13.47 8.94
CA CYS A 518 -6.99 12.80 9.95
C CYS A 518 -8.37 13.47 10.03
N ILE A 519 -8.41 14.80 10.03
CA ILE A 519 -9.67 15.57 10.04
C ILE A 519 -10.42 15.40 8.72
N ALA A 520 -9.71 15.35 7.59
CA ALA A 520 -10.33 15.05 6.29
C ALA A 520 -11.05 13.69 6.31
N ALA A 521 -10.40 12.65 6.83
CA ALA A 521 -11.00 11.32 6.94
C ALA A 521 -12.20 11.30 7.90
N LEU A 522 -12.07 11.96 9.05
CA LEU A 522 -13.14 12.11 10.03
C LEU A 522 -14.39 12.78 9.43
N ASN A 523 -14.21 13.89 8.71
CA ASN A 523 -15.30 14.65 8.10
C ASN A 523 -16.01 13.83 7.01
N ALA A 524 -15.23 13.19 6.13
CA ALA A 524 -15.78 12.34 5.08
C ALA A 524 -16.60 11.18 5.65
N TYR A 525 -16.09 10.53 6.71
CA TYR A 525 -16.80 9.45 7.42
C TYR A 525 -18.08 9.95 8.08
N LYS A 526 -18.03 11.05 8.86
CA LYS A 526 -19.22 11.59 9.55
C LYS A 526 -20.34 11.97 8.57
N VAL A 527 -19.98 12.54 7.41
CA VAL A 527 -20.97 12.84 6.36
C VAL A 527 -21.57 11.57 5.78
N TRP A 528 -20.75 10.56 5.48
CA TRP A 528 -21.25 9.28 4.98
C TRP A 528 -22.16 8.58 5.99
N GLU A 529 -21.74 8.47 7.25
CA GLU A 529 -22.50 7.81 8.32
C GLU A 529 -23.87 8.48 8.52
N ASN A 530 -23.93 9.81 8.49
CA ASN A 530 -25.19 10.54 8.57
C ASN A 530 -26.12 10.25 7.38
N ARG A 531 -25.58 10.18 6.15
CA ARG A 531 -26.37 9.84 4.95
C ARG A 531 -26.91 8.41 4.99
N VAL A 532 -26.09 7.45 5.46
CA VAL A 532 -26.53 6.06 5.70
C VAL A 532 -27.67 6.04 6.72
N ARG A 533 -27.48 6.72 7.86
CA ARG A 533 -28.49 6.80 8.92
C ARG A 533 -29.81 7.41 8.45
N MET A 534 -29.75 8.43 7.59
CA MET A 534 -30.93 9.07 6.98
C MET A 534 -31.54 8.28 5.82
N LYS A 535 -31.01 7.08 5.52
CA LYS A 535 -31.43 6.21 4.41
C LYS A 535 -31.43 6.94 3.06
N GLU A 536 -30.53 7.91 2.88
CA GLU A 536 -30.46 8.67 1.63
C GLU A 536 -30.08 7.78 0.44
N PHE A 537 -29.23 6.79 0.67
CA PHE A 537 -28.76 5.88 -0.37
C PHE A 537 -29.80 4.83 -0.80
N GLU A 538 -30.92 4.71 -0.08
CA GLU A 538 -32.05 3.85 -0.45
C GLU A 538 -33.04 4.57 -1.40
N ARG A 539 -32.89 5.90 -1.57
CA ARG A 539 -33.76 6.70 -2.46
C ARG A 539 -33.35 6.57 -3.92
N ALA A 540 -34.32 6.61 -4.82
CA ALA A 540 -34.08 6.52 -6.26
C ALA A 540 -33.10 7.63 -6.74
N GLY A 541 -32.03 7.23 -7.45
CA GLY A 541 -31.08 8.16 -8.09
C GLY A 541 -29.90 8.62 -7.23
N ALA A 542 -29.78 8.21 -5.96
CA ALA A 542 -28.71 8.62 -5.05
C ALA A 542 -27.93 7.41 -4.51
N THR A 543 -27.38 6.57 -5.39
CA THR A 543 -26.67 5.37 -4.90
C THR A 543 -25.37 5.73 -4.18
N GLU A 544 -25.02 4.93 -3.17
CA GLU A 544 -23.77 5.07 -2.41
C GLU A 544 -22.52 5.08 -3.32
N GLY A 545 -22.55 4.27 -4.39
CA GLY A 545 -21.49 4.21 -5.38
C GLY A 545 -21.35 5.50 -6.21
N GLN A 546 -22.45 6.11 -6.64
CA GLN A 546 -22.42 7.39 -7.36
C GLN A 546 -21.90 8.53 -6.48
N TRP A 547 -22.31 8.56 -5.20
CA TRP A 547 -21.81 9.52 -4.23
C TRP A 547 -20.31 9.36 -4.01
N GLY A 548 -19.84 8.12 -3.81
CA GLY A 548 -18.41 7.81 -3.69
C GLY A 548 -17.61 8.28 -4.90
N LYS A 549 -18.07 7.99 -6.13
CA LYS A 549 -17.42 8.44 -7.38
C LYS A 549 -17.35 9.96 -7.49
N LYS A 550 -18.43 10.67 -7.15
CA LYS A 550 -18.48 12.14 -7.20
C LYS A 550 -17.48 12.79 -6.23
N HIS A 551 -17.30 12.22 -5.06
CA HIS A 551 -16.47 12.78 -3.99
C HIS A 551 -15.08 12.14 -3.86
N TYR A 552 -14.69 11.28 -4.81
CA TYR A 552 -13.45 10.50 -4.76
C TYR A 552 -13.29 9.73 -3.44
N LEU A 553 -14.36 9.07 -3.01
CA LEU A 553 -14.40 8.21 -1.83
C LEU A 553 -14.68 6.77 -2.24
N GLN A 554 -14.21 5.82 -1.44
CA GLN A 554 -14.38 4.39 -1.65
C GLN A 554 -15.40 3.82 -0.63
N PRO A 555 -16.70 3.66 -0.98
CA PRO A 555 -17.72 3.24 -0.02
C PRO A 555 -17.44 1.91 0.67
N LYS A 556 -16.83 0.95 -0.05
CA LYS A 556 -16.39 -0.33 0.55
C LYS A 556 -15.38 -0.13 1.68
N ARG A 557 -14.40 0.77 1.49
CA ARG A 557 -13.41 1.12 2.54
C ARG A 557 -14.06 1.87 3.69
N MET A 558 -15.05 2.71 3.40
CA MET A 558 -15.82 3.39 4.44
C MET A 558 -16.55 2.40 5.35
N LYS A 559 -17.13 1.33 4.78
CA LYS A 559 -17.73 0.22 5.55
C LYS A 559 -16.69 -0.54 6.37
N GLU A 560 -15.52 -0.82 5.82
CA GLU A 560 -14.41 -1.42 6.58
C GLU A 560 -13.97 -0.52 7.75
N VAL A 561 -13.94 0.80 7.57
CA VAL A 561 -13.68 1.75 8.67
C VAL A 561 -14.79 1.67 9.71
N HIS A 562 -16.07 1.61 9.31
CA HIS A 562 -17.19 1.46 10.25
C HIS A 562 -17.13 0.15 11.05
N GLU A 563 -16.79 -0.98 10.39
CA GLU A 563 -16.54 -2.27 11.03
C GLU A 563 -15.40 -2.17 12.05
N MET A 564 -14.29 -1.53 11.67
CA MET A 564 -13.14 -1.31 12.55
C MET A 564 -13.45 -0.38 13.73
N VAL A 565 -14.22 0.69 13.51
CA VAL A 565 -14.71 1.57 14.58
C VAL A 565 -15.51 0.77 15.62
N THR A 566 -16.42 -0.09 15.15
CA THR A 566 -17.22 -0.97 16.01
C THR A 566 -16.33 -1.97 16.75
N GLU A 567 -15.35 -2.55 16.06
CA GLU A 567 -14.43 -3.52 16.68
C GLU A 567 -13.58 -2.88 17.79
N LEU A 568 -13.01 -1.70 17.53
CA LEU A 568 -12.25 -0.95 18.51
C LEU A 568 -13.09 -0.60 19.73
N GLU A 569 -14.32 -0.12 19.51
CA GLU A 569 -15.24 0.21 20.58
C GLU A 569 -15.58 -1.01 21.45
N ASP A 570 -15.89 -2.16 20.84
CA ASP A 570 -16.24 -3.36 21.58
C ASP A 570 -15.07 -3.95 22.39
N ARG A 571 -13.84 -3.82 21.88
CA ARG A 571 -12.62 -4.17 22.64
C ARG A 571 -12.40 -3.20 23.81
N LEU A 572 -12.58 -1.90 23.60
CA LEU A 572 -12.44 -0.86 24.64
C LEU A 572 -13.50 -0.97 25.75
N LYS A 573 -14.73 -1.40 25.44
CA LYS A 573 -15.79 -1.65 26.44
C LYS A 573 -15.34 -2.62 27.54
N ARG A 574 -14.48 -3.60 27.22
CA ARG A 574 -13.93 -4.56 28.21
C ARG A 574 -13.07 -3.89 29.28
N PHE A 575 -12.59 -2.68 29.00
CA PHE A 575 -11.78 -1.85 29.89
C PHE A 575 -12.58 -0.66 30.46
N ASN A 576 -13.91 -0.66 30.34
CA ASN A 576 -14.79 0.45 30.70
C ASN A 576 -14.49 1.77 29.95
N ILE A 577 -13.78 1.70 28.82
CA ILE A 577 -13.57 2.84 27.93
C ILE A 577 -14.75 2.87 26.95
N ILE A 578 -15.72 3.74 27.24
CA ILE A 578 -16.99 3.82 26.49
C ILE A 578 -17.20 5.21 25.89
N ARG A 579 -17.90 5.27 24.75
CA ARG A 579 -18.33 6.54 24.18
C ARG A 579 -19.24 7.28 25.17
N PRO A 580 -19.04 8.58 25.40
CA PRO A 580 -19.93 9.34 26.25
C PRO A 580 -21.32 9.44 25.62
N ARG A 581 -22.38 9.10 26.37
CA ARG A 581 -23.79 9.14 25.89
C ARG A 581 -24.27 10.54 25.53
N HIS A 582 -23.68 11.55 26.17
CA HIS A 582 -23.88 12.95 25.87
C HIS A 582 -22.51 13.57 25.69
N LYS A 583 -22.37 14.49 24.73
CA LYS A 583 -21.20 15.37 24.69
C LYS A 583 -21.07 16.02 26.08
N PRO A 584 -19.85 16.10 26.65
CA PRO A 584 -19.66 16.75 27.94
C PRO A 584 -20.31 18.13 27.87
N ASN A 585 -21.20 18.43 28.82
CA ASN A 585 -21.87 19.74 28.88
C ASN A 585 -20.86 20.74 29.41
N PHE A 586 -19.98 21.21 28.53
CA PHE A 586 -19.00 22.22 28.88
C PHE A 586 -19.74 23.53 29.12
N LYS A 587 -19.86 23.93 30.39
CA LYS A 587 -20.51 25.18 30.78
C LYS A 587 -19.73 26.36 30.21
N GLY A 588 -20.24 26.96 29.13
CA GLY A 588 -19.74 28.19 28.52
C GLY A 588 -19.32 28.01 27.06
N SER A 589 -19.99 28.73 26.13
CA SER A 589 -19.67 28.93 24.70
C SER A 589 -18.45 28.15 24.13
N HIS A 590 -18.54 26.83 24.02
CA HIS A 590 -17.55 26.07 23.26
C HIS A 590 -17.80 26.31 21.77
N THR A 591 -16.98 27.17 21.19
CA THR A 591 -16.94 27.31 19.73
C THR A 591 -16.37 26.02 19.12
N SER A 592 -16.78 25.68 17.89
CA SER A 592 -16.22 24.55 17.13
C SER A 592 -14.68 24.59 17.05
N ALA A 593 -14.07 25.77 17.21
CA ALA A 593 -12.62 25.94 17.23
C ALA A 593 -11.95 25.26 18.44
N THR A 594 -12.56 25.30 19.62
CA THR A 594 -11.99 24.69 20.84
C THR A 594 -11.99 23.16 20.75
N GLU A 595 -13.07 22.55 20.25
CA GLU A 595 -13.13 21.09 20.02
C GLU A 595 -12.05 20.65 19.02
N ARG A 596 -11.85 21.42 17.94
CA ARG A 596 -10.79 21.16 16.95
C ARG A 596 -9.38 21.28 17.55
N LEU A 597 -9.16 22.24 18.45
CA LEU A 597 -7.88 22.40 19.14
C LEU A 597 -7.59 21.22 20.06
N ILE A 598 -8.57 20.79 20.88
CA ILE A 598 -8.44 19.62 21.75
C ILE A 598 -8.08 18.39 20.91
N LEU A 599 -8.79 18.15 19.80
CA LEU A 599 -8.47 17.03 18.92
C LEU A 599 -7.04 17.10 18.37
N LYS A 600 -6.54 18.28 17.98
CA LYS A 600 -5.15 18.47 17.54
C LYS A 600 -4.14 18.22 18.67
N ILE A 601 -4.45 18.59 19.92
CA ILE A 601 -3.61 18.28 21.09
C ILE A 601 -3.54 16.77 21.31
N VAL A 602 -4.68 16.08 21.26
CA VAL A 602 -4.74 14.61 21.40
C VAL A 602 -3.94 13.92 20.29
N LEU A 603 -4.09 14.36 19.04
CA LEU A 603 -3.29 13.86 17.91
C LEU A 603 -1.79 14.08 18.16
N CYS A 604 -1.39 15.28 18.59
CA CYS A 604 0.01 15.58 18.91
C CYS A 604 0.56 14.66 20.00
N GLY A 605 -0.16 14.49 21.11
CA GLY A 605 0.27 13.62 22.21
C GLY A 605 0.30 12.13 21.87
N ALA A 606 -0.57 11.68 20.96
CA ALA A 606 -0.62 10.29 20.49
C ALA A 606 0.54 9.95 19.55
N PHE A 607 0.91 10.87 18.66
CA PHE A 607 1.96 10.67 17.65
C PHE A 607 3.33 11.24 18.03
N TYR A 608 3.47 11.92 19.18
CA TYR A 608 4.78 12.31 19.72
C TYR A 608 5.72 11.09 19.86
N PRO A 609 7.02 11.21 19.52
CA PRO A 609 7.76 12.43 19.13
C PRO A 609 7.79 12.73 17.62
N ASN A 610 6.86 12.21 16.83
CA ASN A 610 6.89 12.30 15.38
C ASN A 610 6.41 13.68 14.89
N PHE A 611 7.27 14.68 14.91
CA PHE A 611 6.99 16.02 14.39
C PHE A 611 8.05 16.48 13.39
N VAL A 612 7.63 17.31 12.44
CA VAL A 612 8.52 18.04 11.54
C VAL A 612 8.35 19.51 11.86
N VAL A 613 9.46 20.18 12.15
CA VAL A 613 9.48 21.64 12.33
C VAL A 613 9.67 22.24 10.94
N LYS A 614 8.74 23.10 10.53
CA LYS A 614 8.92 23.89 9.32
C LYS A 614 10.08 24.86 9.56
N GLU A 615 11.11 24.82 8.73
CA GLU A 615 12.19 25.80 8.78
C GLU A 615 11.62 27.21 8.66
N GLU A 616 12.13 28.15 9.46
CA GLU A 616 11.76 29.56 9.35
C GLU A 616 12.18 30.07 7.97
N THR A 617 11.18 30.30 7.11
CA THR A 617 11.41 30.91 5.80
C THR A 617 11.40 32.42 5.99
N ASP A 618 12.48 33.11 5.57
CA ASP A 618 12.47 34.58 5.58
C ASP A 618 11.41 35.08 4.57
N GLU A 619 10.30 35.59 5.11
CA GLU A 619 9.19 36.12 4.32
C GLU A 619 9.67 37.21 3.35
N LYS A 620 10.70 37.98 3.70
CA LYS A 620 11.25 39.03 2.83
C LYS A 620 11.94 38.44 1.62
N ASP A 621 12.69 37.35 1.81
CA ASP A 621 13.36 36.65 0.71
C ASP A 621 12.36 35.94 -0.19
N ALA A 622 11.32 35.32 0.37
CA ALA A 622 10.25 34.70 -0.40
C ALA A 622 9.49 35.73 -1.26
N VAL A 623 9.13 36.88 -0.68
CA VAL A 623 8.48 37.99 -1.40
C VAL A 623 9.42 38.55 -2.49
N LYS A 624 10.72 38.69 -2.20
CA LYS A 624 11.72 39.13 -3.18
C LYS A 624 11.87 38.14 -4.34
N LEU A 625 11.86 36.83 -4.06
CA LEU A 625 11.93 35.77 -5.07
C LEU A 625 10.70 35.78 -5.98
N LEU A 626 9.54 36.12 -5.43
CA LEU A 626 8.27 36.24 -6.15
C LEU A 626 7.99 37.66 -6.67
N SER A 627 9.02 38.50 -6.82
CA SER A 627 8.94 39.84 -7.39
C SER A 627 7.90 40.76 -6.71
N GLY A 628 7.76 40.64 -5.39
CA GLY A 628 6.84 41.44 -4.58
C GLY A 628 5.43 40.86 -4.43
N ASN A 629 5.15 39.70 -5.04
CA ASN A 629 3.87 39.01 -4.91
C ASN A 629 3.76 38.24 -3.58
N ASP A 630 2.53 38.04 -3.09
CA ASP A 630 2.25 37.31 -1.85
C ASP A 630 2.58 35.80 -2.01
N PRO A 631 3.53 35.25 -1.22
CA PRO A 631 3.89 33.83 -1.27
C PRO A 631 2.76 32.89 -0.86
N CYS A 632 1.77 33.34 -0.09
CA CYS A 632 0.61 32.52 0.28
C CYS A 632 -0.39 32.35 -0.88
N ARG A 633 -0.25 33.09 -1.97
CA ARG A 633 -1.23 33.15 -3.07
C ARG A 633 -0.61 32.98 -4.45
N THR A 634 0.71 32.95 -4.54
CA THR A 634 1.42 33.01 -5.82
C THR A 634 2.31 31.80 -6.03
N VAL A 635 2.32 31.24 -7.24
CA VAL A 635 3.30 30.25 -7.67
C VAL A 635 4.14 30.78 -8.83
N MET A 636 5.43 30.44 -8.84
CA MET A 636 6.35 30.80 -9.91
C MET A 636 6.48 29.66 -10.92
N VAL A 637 6.50 30.03 -12.19
CA VAL A 637 6.66 29.16 -13.34
C VAL A 637 7.93 29.59 -14.06
N LYS A 638 8.91 28.68 -14.24
CA LYS A 638 10.21 28.98 -14.88
C LYS A 638 10.33 28.32 -16.25
N GLY A 639 11.18 28.92 -17.10
CA GLY A 639 11.57 28.35 -18.40
C GLY A 639 10.84 28.96 -19.59
N LEU A 640 10.13 30.08 -19.41
CA LEU A 640 9.48 30.79 -20.51
C LEU A 640 10.52 31.43 -21.44
N PRO A 641 10.19 31.63 -22.73
CA PRO A 641 11.09 32.33 -23.63
C PRO A 641 11.30 33.78 -23.17
N VAL A 642 12.54 34.25 -23.32
CA VAL A 642 13.01 35.55 -22.79
C VAL A 642 12.11 36.67 -23.30
N ASN A 643 11.49 37.41 -22.37
CA ASN A 643 10.62 38.56 -22.62
C ASN A 643 9.37 38.28 -23.47
N GLN A 644 8.99 37.01 -23.64
CA GLN A 644 7.80 36.61 -24.42
C GLN A 644 6.64 36.12 -23.55
N GLY A 645 6.80 36.03 -22.22
CA GLY A 645 5.79 35.47 -21.31
C GLY A 645 4.38 36.08 -21.46
N MET A 646 4.28 37.36 -21.81
CA MET A 646 3.00 38.05 -22.03
C MET A 646 2.15 37.45 -23.17
N LEU A 647 2.78 36.80 -24.16
CA LEU A 647 2.10 36.14 -25.27
C LEU A 647 1.33 34.89 -24.81
N TYR A 648 1.76 34.28 -23.71
CA TYR A 648 1.27 33.00 -23.21
C TYR A 648 0.34 33.14 -22.00
N VAL A 649 0.00 34.36 -21.59
CA VAL A 649 -0.87 34.63 -20.42
C VAL A 649 -2.19 33.86 -20.52
N LYS A 650 -2.85 33.87 -21.68
CA LYS A 650 -4.13 33.14 -21.85
C LYS A 650 -3.96 31.63 -21.73
N GLN A 651 -2.91 31.06 -22.36
CA GLN A 651 -2.60 29.63 -22.24
C GLN A 651 -2.28 29.25 -20.79
N LEU A 652 -1.50 30.07 -20.09
CA LEU A 652 -1.19 29.86 -18.67
C LEU A 652 -2.46 29.98 -17.81
N GLN A 653 -3.37 30.91 -18.08
CA GLN A 653 -4.66 31.00 -17.39
C GLN A 653 -5.49 29.72 -17.60
N ASP A 654 -5.53 29.20 -18.83
CA ASP A 654 -6.25 27.98 -19.16
C ASP A 654 -5.64 26.75 -18.45
N ILE A 655 -4.31 26.63 -18.44
CA ILE A 655 -3.59 25.57 -17.72
C ILE A 655 -3.89 25.63 -16.22
N PHE A 656 -3.75 26.80 -15.59
CA PHE A 656 -3.97 26.96 -14.15
C PHE A 656 -5.44 27.10 -13.76
N SER A 657 -6.37 27.18 -14.72
CA SER A 657 -7.81 27.13 -14.46
C SER A 657 -8.23 25.83 -13.78
N CYS A 658 -7.48 24.74 -14.01
CA CYS A 658 -7.74 23.50 -13.29
C CYS A 658 -7.52 23.68 -11.78
N CYS A 659 -6.59 24.54 -11.34
CA CYS A 659 -6.34 24.82 -9.92
C CYS A 659 -7.42 25.74 -9.32
N HIS A 660 -7.80 26.80 -10.02
CA HIS A 660 -8.85 27.70 -9.55
C HIS A 660 -9.50 28.42 -10.72
N LYS A 661 -10.85 28.43 -10.78
CA LYS A 661 -11.60 28.96 -11.94
C LYS A 661 -12.28 30.30 -11.68
N ASP A 662 -12.60 30.62 -10.44
CA ASP A 662 -13.43 31.78 -10.11
C ASP A 662 -13.03 32.44 -8.78
N PRO A 663 -12.31 33.57 -8.82
CA PRO A 663 -11.85 34.30 -10.02
C PRO A 663 -10.69 33.60 -10.76
N LEU A 664 -10.51 33.92 -12.05
CA LEU A 664 -9.34 33.44 -12.82
C LEU A 664 -8.03 33.97 -12.21
N PRO A 665 -6.93 33.18 -12.29
CA PRO A 665 -5.63 33.61 -11.77
C PRO A 665 -5.09 34.82 -12.54
N ARG A 666 -4.45 35.74 -11.81
CA ARG A 666 -3.70 36.86 -12.37
C ARG A 666 -2.30 36.41 -12.72
N ILE A 667 -1.81 36.83 -13.88
CA ILE A 667 -0.50 36.42 -14.37
C ILE A 667 0.35 37.67 -14.60
N SER A 668 1.51 37.69 -13.97
CA SER A 668 2.58 38.64 -14.30
C SER A 668 3.79 37.88 -14.83
N CYS A 669 4.55 38.50 -15.73
CA CYS A 669 5.70 37.88 -16.37
C CYS A 669 6.94 38.76 -16.20
N GLU A 670 8.09 38.14 -15.96
CA GLU A 670 9.38 38.81 -15.85
C GLU A 670 10.47 37.94 -16.48
N GLN A 671 11.13 38.46 -17.53
CA GLN A 671 12.19 37.77 -18.27
C GLN A 671 11.75 36.36 -18.75
N THR A 672 12.15 35.31 -18.03
CA THR A 672 11.87 33.88 -18.32
C THR A 672 10.92 33.25 -17.29
N ARG A 673 10.26 34.06 -16.47
CA ARG A 673 9.42 33.65 -15.35
C ARG A 673 7.99 34.18 -15.51
N ALA A 674 7.02 33.40 -15.07
CA ALA A 674 5.66 33.87 -14.85
C ALA A 674 5.25 33.62 -13.39
N PHE A 675 4.50 34.55 -12.83
CA PHE A 675 3.94 34.47 -11.48
C PHE A 675 2.43 34.36 -11.60
N ILE A 676 1.88 33.27 -11.08
CA ILE A 676 0.47 32.94 -11.12
C ILE A 676 -0.12 33.24 -9.74
N GLU A 677 -0.82 34.36 -9.62
CA GLU A 677 -1.45 34.81 -8.38
C GLU A 677 -2.92 34.37 -8.36
N PHE A 678 -3.29 33.60 -7.34
CA PHE A 678 -4.66 33.16 -7.12
C PHE A 678 -5.41 34.15 -6.23
N CYS A 679 -6.53 34.67 -6.74
CA CYS A 679 -7.32 35.67 -6.01
C CYS A 679 -8.48 35.03 -5.25
N TRP A 680 -8.75 35.51 -4.04
CA TRP A 680 -9.95 35.15 -3.29
C TRP A 680 -11.19 35.82 -3.89
N LYS A 681 -12.36 35.21 -3.67
CA LYS A 681 -13.62 35.86 -4.01
C LYS A 681 -13.79 37.16 -3.21
N PRO A 682 -14.34 38.22 -3.82
CA PRO A 682 -14.62 39.48 -3.12
C PRO A 682 -15.43 39.23 -1.83
N GLY A 683 -14.98 39.77 -0.70
CA GLY A 683 -15.63 39.62 0.61
C GLY A 683 -15.16 38.45 1.48
N MET A 684 -14.26 37.58 0.99
CA MET A 684 -13.61 36.58 1.84
C MET A 684 -12.36 37.14 2.53
N LEU A 685 -12.38 37.22 3.87
CA LEU A 685 -11.21 37.57 4.69
C LEU A 685 -10.28 36.34 4.83
N SER A 686 -9.02 36.50 4.43
CA SER A 686 -8.03 35.41 4.38
C SER A 686 -6.58 35.89 4.54
N GLU A 687 -6.36 36.94 5.33
CA GLU A 687 -5.01 37.37 5.69
C GLU A 687 -4.25 36.24 6.40
N GLY A 688 -3.01 35.99 5.97
CA GLY A 688 -2.13 34.94 6.52
C GLY A 688 -2.49 33.49 6.16
N LYS A 689 -3.49 33.25 5.29
CA LYS A 689 -3.87 31.89 4.85
C LYS A 689 -3.37 31.57 3.45
N ILE A 690 -2.83 30.36 3.28
CA ILE A 690 -2.43 29.82 1.98
C ILE A 690 -3.68 29.59 1.11
N HIS A 691 -3.68 30.11 -0.11
CA HIS A 691 -4.76 29.90 -1.06
C HIS A 691 -4.75 28.45 -1.59
N PRO A 692 -5.90 27.74 -1.68
CA PRO A 692 -5.96 26.35 -2.16
C PRO A 692 -5.33 26.15 -3.55
N GLY A 693 -5.49 27.13 -4.43
CA GLY A 693 -4.87 27.15 -5.76
C GLY A 693 -3.35 26.93 -5.74
N VAL A 694 -2.64 27.48 -4.76
CA VAL A 694 -1.20 27.27 -4.57
C VAL A 694 -0.91 25.79 -4.27
N CYS A 695 -1.67 25.20 -3.33
CA CYS A 695 -1.54 23.78 -2.99
C CYS A 695 -1.80 22.87 -4.21
N TYR A 696 -2.79 23.21 -5.03
CA TYR A 696 -3.11 22.44 -6.24
C TYR A 696 -2.04 22.58 -7.32
N ALA A 697 -1.48 23.77 -7.51
CA ALA A 697 -0.38 23.99 -8.44
C ALA A 697 0.90 23.25 -8.04
N ILE A 698 1.23 23.25 -6.74
CA ILE A 698 2.34 22.43 -6.22
C ILE A 698 2.04 20.94 -6.43
N LYS A 699 0.78 20.52 -6.25
CA LYS A 699 0.41 19.12 -6.49
C LYS A 699 0.54 18.70 -7.96
N LEU A 700 0.22 19.57 -8.91
CA LEU A 700 0.45 19.32 -10.34
C LEU A 700 1.91 18.95 -10.61
N ARG A 701 2.85 19.74 -10.07
CA ARG A 701 4.29 19.48 -10.17
C ARG A 701 4.68 18.13 -9.56
N GLN A 702 4.22 17.84 -8.33
CA GLN A 702 4.51 16.57 -7.65
C GLN A 702 3.97 15.35 -8.41
N LEU A 703 2.89 15.51 -9.17
CA LEU A 703 2.31 14.45 -9.98
C LEU A 703 3.05 14.24 -11.30
N GLY A 704 4.03 15.08 -11.64
CA GLY A 704 4.76 15.02 -12.91
C GLY A 704 3.88 15.33 -14.12
N ILE A 705 2.75 16.03 -13.92
CA ILE A 705 1.86 16.41 -15.02
C ILE A 705 2.60 17.42 -15.88
N LYS A 706 2.91 17.01 -17.12
CA LYS A 706 3.60 17.85 -18.10
C LYS A 706 2.68 19.01 -18.49
N LEU A 707 3.10 20.22 -18.16
CA LEU A 707 2.43 21.45 -18.59
C LEU A 707 3.06 21.88 -19.91
N THR A 708 2.27 21.85 -20.98
CA THR A 708 2.71 22.18 -22.34
C THR A 708 2.21 23.56 -22.72
N LEU A 709 3.11 24.42 -23.20
CA LEU A 709 2.76 25.66 -23.89
C LEU A 709 3.02 25.49 -25.39
N ASP A 710 2.04 25.89 -26.19
CA ASP A 710 2.18 25.92 -27.64
C ASP A 710 2.91 27.21 -28.00
N LEU A 711 4.17 27.07 -28.44
CA LEU A 711 5.01 28.19 -28.82
C LEU A 711 4.59 28.71 -30.20
N TYR A 712 4.56 30.03 -30.33
CA TYR A 712 4.34 30.67 -31.63
C TYR A 712 5.61 30.59 -32.48
N ASP A 713 5.46 30.49 -33.80
CA ASP A 713 6.58 30.59 -34.72
C ASP A 713 7.21 32.00 -34.68
N LYS A 714 8.37 32.17 -35.33
CA LYS A 714 9.12 33.44 -35.28
C LYS A 714 8.32 34.62 -35.87
N GLU A 715 7.56 34.40 -36.94
CA GLU A 715 6.81 35.46 -37.63
C GLU A 715 5.58 35.88 -36.82
N GLU A 716 4.83 34.91 -36.29
CA GLU A 716 3.65 35.13 -35.45
C GLU A 716 4.03 35.75 -34.11
N THR A 717 5.17 35.35 -33.53
CA THR A 717 5.73 35.95 -32.31
C THR A 717 6.01 37.43 -32.52
N GLN A 718 6.69 37.81 -33.60
CA GLN A 718 7.01 39.22 -33.90
C GLN A 718 5.74 40.03 -34.14
N ARG A 719 4.75 39.47 -34.85
CA ARG A 719 3.46 40.13 -35.11
C ARG A 719 2.69 40.41 -33.82
N LYS A 720 2.52 39.41 -32.96
CA LYS A 720 1.77 39.54 -31.70
C LYS A 720 2.49 40.44 -30.69
N LEU A 721 3.82 40.42 -30.66
CA LEU A 721 4.59 41.32 -29.80
C LEU A 721 4.40 42.79 -30.22
N ALA A 722 4.39 43.06 -31.53
CA ALA A 722 4.11 44.40 -32.07
C ALA A 722 2.66 44.85 -31.81
N GLU A 723 1.68 43.95 -31.91
CA GLU A 723 0.28 44.22 -31.55
C GLU A 723 0.13 44.57 -30.05
N LEU A 724 0.81 43.83 -29.16
CA LEU A 724 0.83 44.11 -27.72
C LEU A 724 1.51 45.45 -27.39
N GLN A 725 2.62 45.78 -28.06
CA GLN A 725 3.30 47.07 -27.88
C GLN A 725 2.40 48.24 -28.31
N LYS A 726 1.65 48.11 -29.41
CA LYS A 726 0.66 49.10 -29.87
C LYS A 726 -0.51 49.23 -28.88
N ALA A 727 -1.05 48.12 -28.38
CA ALA A 727 -2.13 48.13 -27.39
C ALA A 727 -1.70 48.80 -26.07
N THR A 728 -0.45 48.57 -25.64
CA THR A 728 0.10 49.17 -24.41
C THR A 728 0.38 50.67 -24.57
N GLN A 729 0.73 51.13 -25.78
CA GLN A 729 0.87 52.56 -26.10
C GLN A 729 -0.49 53.28 -26.15
N CYS A 730 -1.53 52.65 -26.69
CA CYS A 730 -2.90 53.19 -26.65
C CYS A 730 -3.50 53.25 -25.23
N GLN A 731 -3.19 52.29 -24.35
CA GLN A 731 -3.66 52.34 -22.95
C GLN A 731 -2.96 53.42 -22.10
N ARG A 732 -1.79 53.92 -22.50
CA ARG A 732 -1.15 55.06 -21.82
C ARG A 732 -1.82 56.41 -22.13
N SER A 733 -2.72 56.47 -23.11
CA SER A 733 -3.45 57.68 -23.49
C SER A 733 -4.66 57.97 -22.59
N ASP A 734 -5.24 56.93 -21.96
CA ASP A 734 -6.39 57.05 -21.06
C ASP A 734 -5.94 56.79 -19.61
N GLY A 735 -6.04 57.82 -18.78
CA GLY A 735 -5.32 57.93 -17.52
C GLY A 735 -5.74 56.99 -16.37
N ASN A 736 -4.80 56.92 -15.42
CA ASN A 736 -4.84 56.43 -14.04
C ASN A 736 -4.46 54.96 -13.73
N LEU A 737 -3.21 54.86 -13.23
CA LEU A 737 -2.69 54.03 -12.11
C LEU A 737 -1.69 52.89 -12.40
N ARG A 738 -0.55 53.05 -11.69
CA ARG A 738 0.57 52.14 -11.35
C ARG A 738 1.43 51.62 -12.50
N THR A 739 2.54 52.33 -12.69
CA THR A 739 3.68 52.03 -13.55
C THR A 739 4.35 50.71 -13.18
N ASN A 740 4.27 49.72 -14.08
CA ASN A 740 5.28 48.67 -14.15
C ASN A 740 6.61 49.33 -14.52
N ARG A 741 7.58 49.31 -13.59
CA ARG A 741 8.96 49.74 -13.84
C ARG A 741 9.59 48.79 -14.87
N LEU A 742 9.54 49.16 -16.14
CA LEU A 742 10.60 48.85 -17.09
C LEU A 742 11.70 49.87 -16.86
N LYS A 743 12.73 49.52 -16.07
CA LYS A 743 14.03 50.17 -16.26
C LYS A 743 14.62 49.58 -17.53
N ALA A 744 14.50 50.33 -18.62
CA ALA A 744 15.40 50.15 -19.75
C ALA A 744 16.79 50.53 -19.25
N GLU A 745 17.72 49.57 -19.23
CA GLU A 745 19.12 49.92 -19.35
C GLU A 745 19.34 50.22 -20.83
N ASP A 746 19.54 51.51 -21.13
CA ASP A 746 20.02 52.00 -22.42
C ASP A 746 21.40 51.39 -22.69
N GLY A 747 21.43 50.28 -23.42
CA GLY A 747 22.70 49.59 -23.70
C GLY A 747 22.57 48.19 -24.29
N VAL A 748 21.64 47.94 -25.21
CA VAL A 748 21.67 46.72 -26.03
C VAL A 748 21.66 47.11 -27.49
N THR A 749 22.87 47.17 -28.05
CA THR A 749 23.09 47.24 -29.51
C THR A 749 22.27 46.17 -30.23
N ASP A 750 21.76 46.52 -31.42
CA ASP A 750 21.01 45.74 -32.43
C ASP A 750 21.60 44.35 -32.82
N ARG A 751 22.66 43.90 -32.15
CA ARG A 751 23.37 42.63 -32.40
C ARG A 751 23.08 41.52 -31.38
N GLN A 752 22.27 41.75 -30.34
CA GLN A 752 21.93 40.71 -29.34
C GLN A 752 20.53 40.07 -29.50
N LEU A 753 19.68 40.58 -30.39
CA LEU A 753 18.40 39.96 -30.76
C LEU A 753 18.56 38.65 -31.57
N SER A 754 19.78 38.30 -31.99
CA SER A 754 20.08 37.12 -32.81
C SER A 754 20.48 35.87 -32.03
N SER A 755 20.42 35.86 -30.69
CA SER A 755 20.88 34.72 -29.87
C SER A 755 19.85 34.04 -28.97
N SER A 756 18.56 34.40 -29.06
CA SER A 756 17.49 33.60 -28.44
C SER A 756 16.98 32.55 -29.42
N ILE A 757 17.82 31.54 -29.70
CA ILE A 757 17.41 30.37 -30.46
C ILE A 757 16.52 29.52 -29.54
N ILE A 758 15.22 29.75 -29.59
CA ILE A 758 14.30 28.59 -29.55
C ILE A 758 14.57 27.89 -30.88
N ASP A 759 14.95 26.62 -30.80
CA ASP A 759 15.10 25.78 -31.97
C ASP A 759 13.80 25.85 -32.79
N PRO A 760 13.83 26.22 -34.09
CA PRO A 760 12.62 26.35 -34.91
C PRO A 760 11.77 25.07 -34.99
N ASP A 761 12.31 23.92 -34.58
CA ASP A 761 11.59 22.64 -34.49
C ASP A 761 10.87 22.41 -33.14
N VAL A 762 11.03 23.29 -32.14
CA VAL A 762 10.39 23.17 -30.82
C VAL A 762 9.09 23.96 -30.79
N THR A 763 7.97 23.25 -31.01
CA THR A 763 6.60 23.80 -30.97
C THR A 763 5.95 23.73 -29.59
N ILE A 764 6.50 22.94 -28.66
CA ILE A 764 5.94 22.71 -27.32
C ILE A 764 7.00 22.95 -26.25
N LEU A 765 6.72 23.84 -25.30
CA LEU A 765 7.57 24.08 -24.13
C LEU A 765 7.01 23.37 -22.89
N LEU A 766 7.84 22.58 -22.23
CA LEU A 766 7.54 22.03 -20.91
C LEU A 766 7.84 23.06 -19.83
N VAL A 767 6.84 23.41 -19.03
CA VAL A 767 7.00 24.40 -17.96
C VAL A 767 6.80 23.75 -16.59
N SER A 768 7.58 24.18 -15.61
CA SER A 768 7.52 23.65 -14.25
C SER A 768 7.22 24.74 -13.23
N VAL A 769 6.33 24.42 -12.28
CA VAL A 769 6.12 25.21 -11.07
C VAL A 769 7.36 25.04 -10.19
N THR A 770 7.91 26.12 -9.66
CA THR A 770 9.02 26.07 -8.69
C THR A 770 8.55 26.35 -7.28
N GLU A 771 9.36 25.93 -6.30
CA GLU A 771 9.14 26.19 -4.87
C GLU A 771 8.91 27.66 -4.54
#